data_AF-A0A673YD10-F1
#
_entry.id   AF-A0A673YD10-F1
#
_cell.length_a   1.000
_cell.length_b   1.000
_cell.length_c   1.000
_cell.angle_alpha   90.00
_cell.angle_beta   90.00
_cell.angle_gamma   90.00
#
_symmetry.space_group_name_H-M   'P 1'
#
loop_
_entity.id
_entity.type
_entity.pdbx_description
1 polymer ?
#
loop_
_entity_poly.entity_id
_entity_poly.type
_entity_poly.pdbx_seq_one_letter_code
_entity_poly.pdbx_strand_id
1 'polypeptide(L)'
;EAGSYSLYFLAALLPCVFSFNVDDKNGLNFKGSLEDMFGYSVQQFENSEGKWVLIGSPLAGQPAKRTGDVYKCPVDRGPNPKCIKLELPENTTIPNLHEVKENMTMGTTLVTNPQGGFLACGPQYGYMCGQQMYISGVCTNVSSNFQVLNSIGPEVQECAKELDIVMVLDGSNSIWPWTSIIEFLVKFLKNIEIGPKLSQVGIVSYGEQVIHNVNLSQFSNTQSLLGKVMNLEQQQGVRTMTFLGIDTARKEAFTVERGARPGVKKVMIIVTDGESHDSHNLKSVTAECEKDDIERFGIAVLGDYNRNNRSITEVKKFIEEIKNISSDPVGDHFFNVSDEFALLTIVDALGSRIFALEATSGNYTSSFKMEMSQAGFSAHTSKEVVMLGAVGAYEWNGTVVMHIGQSTMVPLNADFHDPLDERKESLAGYVGYDVQSASTPNGVLYITGAPRYNHTGRVIVYKLDENHITVTQVLKGEQIGSYFGSVLQTVDVDQDSYTDILLVGAPMYMGPEKEEQGQVYVFKLNEKGMFEHQATLKPDNQTCCTSARSHGCTNVSKNDPCGARFGTAIAEVSDLDLDGNRDVAIGAPFENDHRGAVYVYHGAKKTIKEKYVQRIPGPGDGVKTKFFGQSIHGVMDLNGDGIIDITIGGLGGASLFWSKDVAELYANMTFDPSKINLQQPSKGCMLGGRETVCVKTRVCFSYSVKSEKDAIKYTLTLDSLRAKSRAAFLNMDEKSERKAQATAKIIDNLCVEHLFAMKASKSFLTQPGQHGEREKERQMEVRERGGMERER
;
A
#
# COMPACT_ATOMS: atom_id res chain seq x y z
N GLU A 1 2.75 72.40 -7.64
CA GLU A 1 3.59 71.20 -7.78
C GLU A 1 2.71 70.00 -8.10
N ALA A 2 3.10 69.24 -9.11
CA ALA A 2 2.40 68.06 -9.56
C ALA A 2 2.54 66.93 -8.53
N GLY A 3 1.42 66.37 -8.08
CA GLY A 3 1.36 65.13 -7.31
C GLY A 3 0.45 64.16 -8.03
N SER A 4 1.03 63.37 -8.93
CA SER A 4 0.35 62.30 -9.68
C SER A 4 0.02 61.16 -8.72
N TYR A 5 -1.27 60.92 -8.46
CA TYR A 5 -1.74 59.69 -7.81
C TYR A 5 -2.43 58.83 -8.85
N SER A 6 -1.70 57.83 -9.38
CA SER A 6 -2.28 56.73 -10.16
C SER A 6 -3.22 55.93 -9.27
N LEU A 7 -4.52 56.01 -9.53
CA LEU A 7 -5.52 55.16 -8.89
C LEU A 7 -5.65 53.84 -9.67
N TYR A 8 -5.34 52.76 -8.98
CA TYR A 8 -5.51 51.37 -9.41
C TYR A 8 -6.98 51.09 -9.79
N PHE A 9 -7.16 50.45 -10.95
CA PHE A 9 -8.41 49.79 -11.33
C PHE A 9 -8.77 48.74 -10.26
N LEU A 10 -9.83 48.98 -9.47
CA LEU A 10 -10.41 47.93 -8.63
C LEU A 10 -11.35 47.08 -9.50
N ALA A 11 -10.82 45.97 -10.01
CA ALA A 11 -11.63 44.84 -10.44
C ALA A 11 -12.23 44.18 -9.20
N ALA A 12 -13.56 44.16 -9.09
CA ALA A 12 -14.24 43.38 -8.07
C ALA A 12 -14.09 41.90 -8.43
N LEU A 13 -13.15 41.20 -7.80
CA LEU A 13 -12.99 39.76 -7.91
C LEU A 13 -14.18 39.08 -7.23
N LEU A 14 -15.07 38.52 -8.06
CA LEU A 14 -16.09 37.57 -7.61
C LEU A 14 -15.38 36.28 -7.16
N PRO A 15 -15.91 35.55 -6.15
CA PRO A 15 -15.37 34.25 -5.77
C PRO A 15 -15.46 33.30 -6.96
N CYS A 16 -14.33 32.69 -7.36
CA CYS A 16 -14.32 31.56 -8.29
C CYS A 16 -15.23 30.47 -7.71
N VAL A 17 -16.25 30.10 -8.48
CA VAL A 17 -17.08 28.94 -8.19
C VAL A 17 -16.20 27.72 -8.45
N PHE A 18 -16.06 26.84 -7.46
CA PHE A 18 -15.41 25.55 -7.66
C PHE A 18 -16.36 24.68 -8.49
N SER A 19 -16.04 24.53 -9.76
CA SER A 19 -16.76 23.64 -10.66
C SER A 19 -16.42 22.19 -10.28
N PHE A 20 -17.45 21.37 -10.13
CA PHE A 20 -17.32 19.91 -9.99
C PHE A 20 -17.66 19.30 -11.35
N ASN A 21 -16.90 18.31 -11.78
CA ASN A 21 -16.95 17.86 -13.17
C ASN A 21 -17.24 16.36 -13.31
N VAL A 22 -17.04 15.56 -12.26
CA VAL A 22 -17.40 14.13 -12.28
C VAL A 22 -18.91 13.95 -12.04
N ASP A 23 -19.63 13.29 -12.94
CA ASP A 23 -21.07 13.00 -12.81
C ASP A 23 -21.32 11.85 -11.83
N ASP A 24 -21.72 12.19 -10.61
CA ASP A 24 -22.03 11.22 -9.56
C ASP A 24 -23.41 10.56 -9.68
N LYS A 25 -24.25 10.99 -10.64
CA LYS A 25 -25.63 10.47 -10.82
C LYS A 25 -25.72 9.48 -11.95
N ASN A 26 -25.04 9.75 -13.06
CA ASN A 26 -25.06 8.91 -14.24
C ASN A 26 -23.69 8.25 -14.38
N GLY A 27 -23.57 7.01 -13.92
CA GLY A 27 -22.37 6.20 -14.03
C GLY A 27 -22.72 4.74 -14.31
N LEU A 28 -21.72 3.94 -14.65
CA LEU A 28 -21.86 2.50 -14.79
C LEU A 28 -21.46 1.81 -13.48
N ASN A 29 -22.27 0.83 -13.07
CA ASN A 29 -22.02 0.07 -11.85
C ASN A 29 -21.78 -1.40 -12.18
N PHE A 30 -20.68 -1.92 -11.68
CA PHE A 30 -20.28 -3.32 -11.79
C PHE A 30 -20.52 -3.99 -10.44
N LYS A 31 -21.33 -5.04 -10.41
CA LYS A 31 -21.67 -5.77 -9.18
C LYS A 31 -20.97 -7.11 -9.16
N GLY A 32 -20.45 -7.50 -8.00
CA GLY A 32 -19.83 -8.80 -7.78
C GLY A 32 -20.06 -9.31 -6.36
N SER A 33 -19.35 -10.38 -6.01
CA SER A 33 -19.44 -10.99 -4.68
C SER A 33 -18.63 -10.20 -3.66
N LEU A 34 -19.26 -9.88 -2.53
CA LEU A 34 -18.59 -9.27 -1.37
C LEU A 34 -17.58 -10.23 -0.74
N GLU A 35 -17.93 -11.53 -0.67
CA GLU A 35 -17.08 -12.58 -0.08
C GLU A 35 -15.82 -12.85 -0.92
N ASP A 36 -15.92 -12.62 -2.23
CA ASP A 36 -14.79 -12.77 -3.17
C ASP A 36 -13.92 -11.50 -3.22
N MET A 37 -14.28 -10.45 -2.45
CA MET A 37 -13.65 -9.13 -2.46
C MET A 37 -13.62 -8.49 -3.86
N PHE A 38 -14.68 -8.69 -4.65
CA PHE A 38 -14.79 -8.08 -5.97
C PHE A 38 -14.74 -6.55 -5.86
N GLY A 39 -13.82 -5.90 -6.58
CA GLY A 39 -13.59 -4.45 -6.51
C GLY A 39 -12.43 -4.05 -5.60
N TYR A 40 -11.65 -5.01 -5.11
CA TYR A 40 -10.45 -4.76 -4.31
C TYR A 40 -9.42 -3.90 -5.06
N SER A 41 -9.17 -4.22 -6.33
CA SER A 41 -8.35 -3.43 -7.25
C SER A 41 -9.16 -3.14 -8.53
N VAL A 42 -8.92 -1.97 -9.15
CA VAL A 42 -9.56 -1.57 -10.41
C VAL A 42 -8.54 -0.96 -11.35
N GLN A 43 -8.70 -1.20 -12.65
CA GLN A 43 -7.85 -0.63 -13.68
C GLN A 43 -8.66 -0.41 -14.96
N GLN A 44 -8.51 0.74 -15.59
CA GLN A 44 -9.10 1.02 -16.90
C GLN A 44 -8.23 0.43 -17.99
N PHE A 45 -8.84 -0.14 -19.03
CA PHE A 45 -8.12 -0.87 -20.07
C PHE A 45 -8.79 -0.74 -21.43
N GLU A 46 -8.01 -0.63 -22.49
CA GLU A 46 -8.48 -0.63 -23.88
C GLU A 46 -7.66 -1.57 -24.73
N ASN A 47 -8.34 -2.25 -25.65
CA ASN A 47 -7.72 -3.07 -26.68
C ASN A 47 -8.54 -2.98 -27.97
N SER A 48 -8.15 -3.77 -28.98
CA SER A 48 -8.88 -3.85 -30.24
C SER A 48 -10.33 -4.36 -30.14
N GLU A 49 -10.71 -5.00 -29.02
CA GLU A 49 -12.09 -5.47 -28.79
C GLU A 49 -12.99 -4.39 -28.18
N GLY A 50 -12.40 -3.31 -27.64
CA GLY A 50 -13.10 -2.18 -27.03
C GLY A 50 -12.51 -1.77 -25.69
N LYS A 51 -13.33 -1.07 -24.91
CA LYS A 51 -12.96 -0.49 -23.63
C LYS A 51 -13.52 -1.30 -22.45
N TRP A 52 -12.70 -1.46 -21.43
CA TRP A 52 -12.91 -2.38 -20.32
C TRP A 52 -12.53 -1.74 -18.99
N VAL A 53 -13.22 -2.18 -17.94
CA VAL A 53 -12.77 -2.04 -16.57
C VAL A 53 -12.31 -3.41 -16.09
N LEU A 54 -11.05 -3.52 -15.69
CA LEU A 54 -10.49 -4.69 -15.02
C LEU A 54 -10.75 -4.57 -13.53
N ILE A 55 -11.24 -5.64 -12.91
CA ILE A 55 -11.61 -5.67 -11.50
C ILE A 55 -10.98 -6.89 -10.84
N GLY A 56 -10.12 -6.66 -9.86
CA GLY A 56 -9.56 -7.72 -9.02
C GLY A 56 -10.57 -8.23 -8.00
N SER A 57 -10.56 -9.54 -7.80
CA SER A 57 -11.37 -10.25 -6.81
C SER A 57 -10.49 -11.30 -6.11
N PRO A 58 -9.65 -10.88 -5.14
CA PRO A 58 -8.61 -11.74 -4.56
C PRO A 58 -9.12 -13.00 -3.89
N LEU A 59 -10.39 -13.05 -3.48
CA LEU A 59 -10.96 -14.21 -2.79
C LEU A 59 -11.93 -15.01 -3.67
N ALA A 60 -11.92 -14.81 -4.99
CA ALA A 60 -12.75 -15.57 -5.93
C ALA A 60 -12.40 -17.07 -5.97
N GLY A 61 -13.41 -17.91 -6.20
CA GLY A 61 -13.28 -19.37 -6.32
C GLY A 61 -13.80 -20.19 -5.12
N GLN A 62 -14.64 -19.59 -4.28
CA GLN A 62 -15.15 -20.17 -3.03
C GLN A 62 -15.81 -21.56 -3.19
N PRO A 63 -15.72 -22.44 -2.17
CA PRO A 63 -14.70 -22.53 -1.12
C PRO A 63 -13.57 -23.53 -1.44
N ALA A 64 -13.73 -24.40 -2.45
CA ALA A 64 -12.82 -25.53 -2.69
C ALA A 64 -11.58 -25.17 -3.55
N LYS A 65 -11.50 -23.94 -4.11
CA LYS A 65 -10.41 -23.48 -4.99
C LYS A 65 -10.28 -21.95 -4.96
N ARG A 66 -10.14 -21.37 -3.77
CA ARG A 66 -10.11 -19.90 -3.59
C ARG A 66 -8.78 -19.30 -4.05
N THR A 67 -8.57 -19.14 -5.36
CA THR A 67 -7.31 -18.63 -5.93
C THR A 67 -7.28 -17.11 -6.07
N GLY A 68 -8.44 -16.47 -6.08
CA GLY A 68 -8.58 -15.10 -6.58
C GLY A 68 -8.54 -15.04 -8.11
N ASP A 69 -9.03 -13.96 -8.70
CA ASP A 69 -8.92 -13.71 -10.14
C ASP A 69 -9.17 -12.23 -10.50
N VAL A 70 -9.03 -11.92 -11.78
CA VAL A 70 -9.35 -10.64 -12.40
C VAL A 70 -10.54 -10.81 -13.35
N TYR A 71 -11.45 -9.86 -13.34
CA TYR A 71 -12.62 -9.81 -14.22
C TYR A 71 -12.45 -8.68 -15.23
N LYS A 72 -12.81 -8.92 -16.49
CA LYS A 72 -13.00 -7.84 -17.48
C LYS A 72 -14.47 -7.47 -17.59
N CYS A 73 -14.77 -6.19 -17.46
CA CYS A 73 -16.12 -5.66 -17.52
C CYS A 73 -16.25 -4.68 -18.69
N PRO A 74 -17.14 -4.95 -19.68
CA PRO A 74 -17.26 -4.09 -20.85
C PRO A 74 -17.96 -2.77 -20.51
N VAL A 75 -17.52 -1.67 -21.13
CA VAL A 75 -18.11 -0.34 -20.93
C VAL A 75 -19.38 -0.16 -21.77
N ASP A 76 -19.41 -0.65 -23.02
CA ASP A 76 -20.46 -0.29 -24.00
C ASP A 76 -21.75 -1.16 -23.97
N ARG A 77 -21.92 -2.08 -23.00
CA ARG A 77 -22.98 -3.12 -23.06
C ARG A 77 -24.25 -2.81 -22.24
N GLY A 78 -24.57 -1.54 -22.02
CA GLY A 78 -25.78 -1.10 -21.30
C GLY A 78 -25.59 -0.96 -19.78
N PRO A 79 -26.65 -0.66 -18.99
CA PRO A 79 -26.54 -0.15 -17.62
C PRO A 79 -26.09 -1.16 -16.55
N ASN A 80 -25.92 -2.45 -16.89
CA ASN A 80 -25.40 -3.49 -15.98
C ASN A 80 -24.56 -4.51 -16.79
N PRO A 81 -23.37 -4.11 -17.25
CA PRO A 81 -22.54 -4.99 -18.06
C PRO A 81 -22.11 -6.22 -17.26
N LYS A 82 -22.26 -7.41 -17.85
CA LYS A 82 -21.83 -8.66 -17.22
C LYS A 82 -20.30 -8.77 -17.30
N CYS A 83 -19.66 -8.74 -16.14
CA CYS A 83 -18.22 -8.97 -16.01
C CYS A 83 -17.86 -10.44 -16.31
N ILE A 84 -16.73 -10.65 -16.96
CA ILE A 84 -16.23 -11.96 -17.39
C ILE A 84 -14.94 -12.25 -16.64
N LYS A 85 -14.91 -13.39 -15.94
CA LYS A 85 -13.73 -13.90 -15.23
C LYS A 85 -12.65 -14.31 -16.24
N LEU A 86 -11.39 -13.97 -15.98
CA LEU A 86 -10.27 -14.23 -16.91
C LEU A 86 -9.61 -15.60 -16.73
N GLU A 87 -9.85 -16.30 -15.61
CA GLU A 87 -9.25 -17.59 -15.27
C GLU A 87 -7.71 -17.54 -15.24
N LEU A 88 -7.11 -16.40 -14.84
CA LEU A 88 -5.65 -16.21 -14.84
C LEU A 88 -4.88 -17.26 -14.01
N PRO A 89 -5.37 -17.72 -12.84
CA PRO A 89 -4.67 -18.73 -12.04
C PRO A 89 -4.45 -20.08 -12.75
N GLU A 90 -5.29 -20.43 -13.73
CA GLU A 90 -5.15 -21.69 -14.46
C GLU A 90 -3.83 -21.73 -15.25
N ASN A 91 -3.44 -20.59 -15.84
CA ASN A 91 -2.26 -20.45 -16.69
C ASN A 91 -1.06 -19.77 -15.99
N THR A 92 -1.22 -19.31 -14.75
CA THR A 92 -0.14 -18.73 -13.96
C THR A 92 0.64 -19.87 -13.31
N THR A 93 1.86 -20.15 -13.79
CA THR A 93 2.67 -21.29 -13.33
C THR A 93 4.15 -20.92 -13.23
N ILE A 94 4.83 -21.42 -12.19
CA ILE A 94 6.29 -21.34 -12.08
C ILE A 94 6.88 -22.74 -12.35
N PRO A 95 7.77 -22.89 -13.34
CA PRO A 95 8.39 -24.18 -13.64
C PRO A 95 9.12 -24.79 -12.43
N ASN A 96 9.16 -26.13 -12.37
CA ASN A 96 9.94 -26.92 -11.40
C ASN A 96 9.53 -26.80 -9.91
N LEU A 97 8.38 -26.19 -9.59
CA LEU A 97 7.84 -26.11 -8.23
C LEU A 97 6.60 -27.00 -8.03
N HIS A 98 6.42 -27.48 -6.80
CA HIS A 98 5.15 -28.08 -6.36
C HIS A 98 4.22 -26.97 -5.87
N GLU A 99 3.42 -26.42 -6.78
CA GLU A 99 2.65 -25.19 -6.55
C GLU A 99 1.46 -25.39 -5.59
N VAL A 100 1.23 -24.40 -4.73
CA VAL A 100 0.03 -24.28 -3.88
C VAL A 100 -0.67 -22.97 -4.23
N LYS A 101 -1.64 -23.06 -5.14
CA LYS A 101 -2.40 -21.90 -5.64
C LYS A 101 -3.61 -21.55 -4.79
N GLU A 102 -4.00 -22.42 -3.86
CA GLU A 102 -5.10 -22.13 -2.95
C GLU A 102 -4.75 -20.91 -2.09
N ASN A 103 -5.67 -19.95 -2.01
CA ASN A 103 -5.48 -18.66 -1.37
C ASN A 103 -4.39 -17.78 -1.96
N MET A 104 -3.96 -17.97 -3.22
CA MET A 104 -2.91 -17.13 -3.81
C MET A 104 -3.26 -15.64 -3.95
N THR A 105 -4.55 -15.28 -3.84
CA THR A 105 -5.06 -13.90 -3.90
C THR A 105 -4.78 -13.16 -5.21
N MET A 106 -4.89 -13.86 -6.35
CA MET A 106 -4.69 -13.25 -7.67
C MET A 106 -5.65 -12.08 -7.89
N GLY A 107 -5.13 -10.96 -8.42
CA GLY A 107 -5.89 -9.72 -8.61
C GLY A 107 -5.82 -8.77 -7.41
N THR A 108 -4.97 -9.05 -6.41
CA THR A 108 -4.69 -8.07 -5.33
C THR A 108 -4.01 -6.83 -5.90
N THR A 109 -3.05 -7.03 -6.80
CA THR A 109 -2.28 -5.97 -7.46
C THR A 109 -2.51 -6.02 -8.96
N LEU A 110 -2.81 -4.86 -9.54
CA LEU A 110 -3.03 -4.64 -10.97
C LEU A 110 -2.25 -3.41 -11.40
N VAL A 111 -1.41 -3.55 -12.43
CA VAL A 111 -0.69 -2.41 -13.02
C VAL A 111 -0.63 -2.51 -14.54
N THR A 112 -0.69 -1.37 -15.21
CA THR A 112 -0.59 -1.28 -16.67
C THR A 112 0.81 -1.70 -17.12
N ASN A 113 0.93 -2.46 -18.20
CA ASN A 113 2.22 -2.72 -18.82
C ASN A 113 2.47 -1.69 -19.94
N PRO A 114 3.52 -0.85 -19.86
CA PRO A 114 3.82 0.14 -20.91
C PRO A 114 4.06 -0.48 -22.30
N GLN A 115 4.41 -1.78 -22.37
CA GLN A 115 4.62 -2.52 -23.62
C GLN A 115 3.32 -3.12 -24.18
N GLY A 116 2.19 -2.93 -23.49
CA GLY A 116 0.87 -3.45 -23.83
C GLY A 116 0.39 -4.53 -22.87
N GLY A 117 -0.92 -4.54 -22.60
CA GLY A 117 -1.53 -5.43 -21.62
C GLY A 117 -1.39 -4.92 -20.17
N PHE A 118 -1.35 -5.84 -19.22
CA PHE A 118 -1.26 -5.52 -17.78
C PHE A 118 -0.56 -6.64 -17.01
N LEU A 119 -0.10 -6.32 -15.81
CA LEU A 119 0.45 -7.27 -14.85
C LEU A 119 -0.58 -7.49 -13.73
N ALA A 120 -0.83 -8.75 -13.38
CA ALA A 120 -1.67 -9.12 -12.23
C ALA A 120 -0.88 -9.98 -11.25
N CYS A 121 -0.97 -9.68 -9.95
CA CYS A 121 -0.24 -10.43 -8.92
C CYS A 121 -1.15 -11.11 -7.89
N GLY A 122 -0.67 -12.25 -7.42
CA GLY A 122 -1.17 -13.01 -6.28
C GLY A 122 -0.06 -13.16 -5.23
N PRO A 123 0.05 -12.22 -4.27
CA PRO A 123 1.16 -12.20 -3.31
C PRO A 123 1.13 -13.34 -2.28
N GLN A 124 0.01 -14.07 -2.18
CA GLN A 124 -0.13 -15.24 -1.32
C GLN A 124 0.10 -16.57 -2.06
N TYR A 125 0.57 -16.52 -3.31
CA TYR A 125 0.98 -17.72 -4.03
C TYR A 125 2.05 -18.45 -3.24
N GLY A 126 1.83 -19.75 -3.06
CA GLY A 126 2.76 -20.61 -2.34
C GLY A 126 3.24 -21.80 -3.15
N TYR A 127 4.23 -22.46 -2.60
CA TYR A 127 4.77 -23.72 -3.11
C TYR A 127 5.23 -24.58 -1.94
N MET A 128 5.26 -25.90 -2.16
CA MET A 128 5.77 -26.84 -1.19
C MET A 128 7.26 -27.08 -1.40
N CYS A 129 8.00 -27.09 -0.30
CA CYS A 129 9.37 -27.51 -0.21
C CYS A 129 9.46 -28.65 0.82
N GLY A 130 9.55 -29.89 0.36
CA GLY A 130 9.30 -31.06 1.20
C GLY A 130 7.88 -31.03 1.77
N GLN A 131 7.75 -31.01 3.10
CA GLN A 131 6.46 -30.88 3.79
C GLN A 131 6.13 -29.45 4.22
N GLN A 132 7.02 -28.49 4.00
CA GLN A 132 6.81 -27.08 4.37
C GLN A 132 6.17 -26.31 3.21
N MET A 133 5.27 -25.40 3.55
CA MET A 133 4.63 -24.48 2.61
C MET A 133 5.29 -23.11 2.75
N TYR A 134 5.77 -22.57 1.63
CA TYR A 134 6.32 -21.22 1.54
C TYR A 134 5.43 -20.33 0.70
N ILE A 135 5.46 -19.02 0.96
CA ILE A 135 4.64 -18.01 0.30
C ILE A 135 5.54 -16.97 -0.37
N SER A 136 5.92 -17.25 -1.63
CA SER A 136 6.79 -16.36 -2.39
C SER A 136 6.03 -15.24 -3.10
N GLY A 137 4.74 -15.43 -3.39
CA GLY A 137 4.01 -14.57 -4.32
C GLY A 137 4.37 -14.85 -5.79
N VAL A 138 3.48 -14.41 -6.69
CA VAL A 138 3.64 -14.53 -8.15
C VAL A 138 2.92 -13.38 -8.85
N CYS A 139 3.46 -12.93 -9.97
CA CYS A 139 2.82 -12.02 -10.91
C CYS A 139 2.73 -12.67 -12.29
N THR A 140 1.77 -12.25 -13.10
CA THR A 140 1.58 -12.76 -14.45
C THR A 140 1.43 -11.60 -15.42
N ASN A 141 2.21 -11.60 -16.51
CA ASN A 141 2.02 -10.65 -17.60
C ASN A 141 0.87 -11.15 -18.46
N VAL A 142 -0.11 -10.29 -18.65
CA VAL A 142 -1.29 -10.56 -19.46
C VAL A 142 -1.24 -9.65 -20.68
N SER A 143 -1.33 -10.25 -21.86
CA SER A 143 -1.37 -9.54 -23.15
C SER A 143 -2.66 -8.72 -23.31
N SER A 144 -2.69 -7.85 -24.32
CA SER A 144 -3.89 -7.08 -24.66
C SER A 144 -5.10 -7.92 -25.07
N ASN A 145 -4.90 -9.20 -25.40
CA ASN A 145 -5.97 -10.16 -25.71
C ASN A 145 -6.35 -11.03 -24.49
N PHE A 146 -5.97 -10.59 -23.28
CA PHE A 146 -6.24 -11.29 -22.01
C PHE A 146 -5.62 -12.69 -21.90
N GLN A 147 -4.57 -12.97 -22.66
CA GLN A 147 -3.80 -14.22 -22.56
C GLN A 147 -2.59 -14.03 -21.65
N VAL A 148 -2.37 -15.00 -20.75
CA VAL A 148 -1.16 -15.08 -19.93
C VAL A 148 0.05 -15.35 -20.84
N LEU A 149 1.05 -14.46 -20.76
CA LEU A 149 2.28 -14.54 -21.56
C LEU A 149 3.37 -15.30 -20.80
N ASN A 150 3.65 -14.88 -19.57
CA ASN A 150 4.60 -15.51 -18.67
C ASN A 150 4.27 -15.17 -17.22
N SER A 151 4.76 -15.98 -16.30
CA SER A 151 4.68 -15.74 -14.86
C SER A 151 6.05 -15.31 -14.33
N ILE A 152 6.03 -14.38 -13.41
CA ILE A 152 7.19 -13.75 -12.78
C ILE A 152 7.07 -14.03 -11.29
N GLY A 153 8.11 -14.61 -10.71
CA GLY A 153 8.26 -14.77 -9.27
C GLY A 153 9.69 -14.44 -8.88
N PRO A 154 9.99 -14.34 -7.56
CA PRO A 154 11.36 -14.33 -7.10
C PRO A 154 12.06 -15.61 -7.57
N GLU A 155 13.37 -15.58 -7.76
CA GLU A 155 14.15 -16.80 -8.06
C GLU A 155 14.01 -17.76 -6.86
N VAL A 156 13.01 -18.62 -6.92
CA VAL A 156 12.81 -19.67 -5.93
C VAL A 156 13.87 -20.71 -6.21
N GLN A 157 14.90 -20.72 -5.37
CA GLN A 157 15.96 -21.73 -5.42
C GLN A 157 15.32 -23.12 -5.32
N GLU A 158 15.71 -24.04 -6.21
CA GLU A 158 15.27 -25.43 -6.13
C GLU A 158 15.54 -25.94 -4.71
N CYS A 159 14.49 -26.43 -4.04
CA CYS A 159 14.63 -27.09 -2.75
C CYS A 159 15.71 -28.17 -2.86
N ALA A 160 16.82 -28.01 -2.15
CA ALA A 160 17.80 -29.06 -1.92
C ALA A 160 17.11 -30.21 -1.18
N LYS A 161 16.82 -31.28 -1.92
CA LYS A 161 16.06 -32.43 -1.43
C LYS A 161 16.88 -33.35 -0.52
N GLU A 162 18.15 -33.05 -0.29
CA GLU A 162 19.10 -33.98 0.30
C GLU A 162 19.88 -33.31 1.44
N LEU A 163 19.59 -33.71 2.69
CA LEU A 163 20.44 -33.47 3.85
C LEU A 163 20.95 -34.77 4.45
N ASP A 164 22.17 -34.75 4.96
CA ASP A 164 22.69 -35.78 5.84
C ASP A 164 22.79 -35.21 7.25
N ILE A 165 21.92 -35.67 8.15
CA ILE A 165 21.79 -35.17 9.52
C ILE A 165 22.35 -36.20 10.49
N VAL A 166 23.28 -35.81 11.37
CA VAL A 166 23.79 -36.67 12.45
C VAL A 166 23.47 -36.05 13.80
N MET A 167 22.67 -36.77 14.60
CA MET A 167 22.40 -36.45 15.99
C MET A 167 23.55 -36.93 16.87
N VAL A 168 24.17 -36.04 17.65
CA VAL A 168 25.23 -36.35 18.61
C VAL A 168 24.69 -36.11 20.02
N LEU A 169 24.30 -37.21 20.67
CA LEU A 169 23.52 -37.19 21.90
C LEU A 169 24.38 -37.55 23.11
N ASP A 170 24.37 -36.69 24.11
CA ASP A 170 24.96 -36.98 25.42
C ASP A 170 24.17 -38.10 26.11
N GLY A 171 24.79 -39.26 26.31
CA GLY A 171 24.23 -40.43 26.96
C GLY A 171 24.72 -40.63 28.39
N SER A 172 25.36 -39.62 29.00
CA SER A 172 25.85 -39.66 30.37
C SER A 172 24.70 -39.70 31.40
N ASN A 173 25.04 -39.98 32.67
CA ASN A 173 24.06 -40.13 33.75
C ASN A 173 23.41 -38.80 34.20
N SER A 174 23.93 -37.64 33.79
CA SER A 174 23.36 -36.33 34.15
C SER A 174 22.04 -36.07 33.42
N ILE A 175 21.91 -36.57 32.19
CA ILE A 175 20.69 -36.49 31.39
C ILE A 175 19.61 -37.34 32.04
N TRP A 176 18.62 -36.69 32.63
CA TRP A 176 17.51 -37.38 33.29
C TRP A 176 16.21 -36.57 33.25
N PRO A 177 15.10 -37.13 32.76
CA PRO A 177 14.93 -38.51 32.29
C PRO A 177 15.34 -38.69 30.80
N TRP A 178 15.93 -39.83 30.46
CA TRP A 178 16.31 -40.18 29.07
C TRP A 178 15.11 -40.20 28.11
N THR A 179 13.91 -40.49 28.62
CA THR A 179 12.67 -40.49 27.83
C THR A 179 12.43 -39.17 27.11
N SER A 180 12.85 -38.04 27.68
CA SER A 180 12.70 -36.72 27.05
C SER A 180 13.55 -36.57 25.79
N ILE A 181 14.74 -37.18 25.74
CA ILE A 181 15.58 -37.24 24.53
C ILE A 181 14.88 -38.05 23.45
N ILE A 182 14.28 -39.19 23.82
CA ILE A 182 13.53 -40.04 22.89
C ILE A 182 12.31 -39.28 22.32
N GLU A 183 11.55 -38.60 23.17
CA GLU A 183 10.39 -37.81 22.74
C GLU A 183 10.80 -36.65 21.82
N PHE A 184 11.91 -35.96 22.14
CA PHE A 184 12.50 -34.93 21.28
C PHE A 184 12.85 -35.49 19.90
N LEU A 185 13.59 -36.60 19.83
CA LEU A 185 13.94 -37.25 18.56
C LEU A 185 12.69 -37.68 17.78
N VAL A 186 11.70 -38.29 18.45
CA VAL A 186 10.46 -38.73 17.79
C VAL A 186 9.69 -37.53 17.22
N LYS A 187 9.53 -36.45 17.98
CA LYS A 187 8.82 -35.25 17.52
C LYS A 187 9.56 -34.58 16.36
N PHE A 188 10.88 -34.46 16.46
CA PHE A 188 11.71 -33.88 15.41
C PHE A 188 11.68 -34.71 14.12
N LEU A 189 11.91 -36.03 14.21
CA LEU A 189 11.99 -36.91 13.04
C LEU A 189 10.64 -37.12 12.34
N LYS A 190 9.51 -36.94 13.04
CA LYS A 190 8.17 -36.97 12.40
C LYS A 190 8.01 -35.90 11.32
N ASN A 191 8.72 -34.79 11.44
CA ASN A 191 8.67 -33.68 10.50
C ASN A 191 9.69 -33.82 9.36
N ILE A 192 10.43 -34.95 9.30
CA ILE A 192 11.46 -35.22 8.28
C ILE A 192 11.03 -36.40 7.43
N GLU A 193 11.08 -36.23 6.11
CA GLU A 193 10.87 -37.31 5.15
C GLU A 193 12.19 -38.03 4.87
N ILE A 194 12.32 -39.26 5.40
CA ILE A 194 13.55 -40.04 5.29
C ILE A 194 13.53 -40.90 4.03
N GLY A 195 14.60 -40.86 3.23
CA GLY A 195 14.71 -41.69 2.03
C GLY A 195 16.07 -41.56 1.32
N PRO A 196 16.38 -42.48 0.38
CA PRO A 196 17.69 -42.51 -0.28
C PRO A 196 17.96 -41.29 -1.19
N LYS A 197 16.90 -40.62 -1.65
CA LYS A 197 16.95 -39.36 -2.43
C LYS A 197 16.35 -38.17 -1.66
N LEU A 198 16.17 -38.34 -0.36
CA LEU A 198 15.60 -37.35 0.55
C LEU A 198 16.63 -37.08 1.67
N SER A 199 16.17 -36.71 2.87
CA SER A 199 17.05 -36.54 4.02
C SER A 199 17.40 -37.91 4.65
N GLN A 200 18.62 -38.03 5.17
CA GLN A 200 19.13 -39.22 5.85
C GLN A 200 19.57 -38.84 7.26
N VAL A 201 19.30 -39.71 8.24
CA VAL A 201 19.60 -39.44 9.65
C VAL A 201 20.49 -40.53 10.24
N GLY A 202 21.60 -40.10 10.83
CA GLY A 202 22.46 -40.89 11.70
C GLY A 202 22.29 -40.47 13.17
N ILE A 203 22.54 -41.39 14.09
CA ILE A 203 22.47 -41.13 15.53
C ILE A 203 23.72 -41.71 16.19
N VAL A 204 24.46 -40.84 16.85
CA VAL A 204 25.65 -41.13 17.64
C VAL A 204 25.35 -40.74 19.08
N SER A 205 25.63 -41.63 20.01
CA SER A 205 25.56 -41.32 21.44
C SER A 205 26.96 -41.36 22.04
N TYR A 206 27.22 -40.51 23.02
CA TYR A 206 28.53 -40.44 23.66
C TYR A 206 28.42 -40.31 25.18
N GLY A 207 29.46 -40.76 25.88
CA GLY A 207 29.66 -40.59 27.31
C GLY A 207 31.15 -40.70 27.62
N GLU A 208 31.58 -41.84 28.18
CA GLU A 208 33.00 -42.20 28.25
C GLU A 208 33.53 -42.79 26.92
N GLN A 209 32.64 -43.39 26.12
CA GLN A 209 32.91 -43.90 24.78
C GLN A 209 31.83 -43.42 23.81
N VAL A 210 32.08 -43.52 22.50
CA VAL A 210 31.12 -43.13 21.46
C VAL A 210 30.52 -44.37 20.81
N ILE A 211 29.19 -44.40 20.67
CA ILE A 211 28.42 -45.50 20.08
C ILE A 211 27.60 -44.99 18.89
N HIS A 212 27.75 -45.66 17.74
CA HIS A 212 26.91 -45.41 16.57
C HIS A 212 25.62 -46.23 16.69
N ASN A 213 24.52 -45.55 17.00
CA ASN A 213 23.20 -46.15 17.17
C ASN A 213 22.45 -46.34 15.85
N VAL A 214 22.64 -45.40 14.92
CA VAL A 214 22.05 -45.40 13.58
C VAL A 214 23.07 -44.85 12.60
N ASN A 215 23.32 -45.57 11.50
CA ASN A 215 24.13 -45.07 10.39
C ASN A 215 23.25 -44.27 9.41
N LEU A 216 23.85 -43.35 8.66
CA LEU A 216 23.18 -42.76 7.50
C LEU A 216 22.84 -43.89 6.50
N SER A 217 21.81 -43.69 5.68
CA SER A 217 21.25 -44.68 4.73
C SER A 217 20.70 -45.99 5.34
N GLN A 218 20.78 -46.22 6.65
CA GLN A 218 20.31 -47.45 7.28
C GLN A 218 18.79 -47.67 7.13
N PHE A 219 18.02 -46.57 7.10
CA PHE A 219 16.57 -46.59 6.98
C PHE A 219 16.12 -45.84 5.73
N SER A 220 15.12 -46.38 5.04
CA SER A 220 14.55 -45.83 3.80
C SER A 220 13.21 -45.12 3.98
N ASN A 221 12.68 -45.06 5.20
CA ASN A 221 11.44 -44.36 5.53
C ASN A 221 11.41 -43.95 7.01
N THR A 222 10.69 -42.87 7.30
CA THR A 222 10.60 -42.25 8.63
C THR A 222 10.04 -43.22 9.69
N GLN A 223 9.03 -44.02 9.35
CA GLN A 223 8.37 -44.92 10.30
C GLN A 223 9.33 -45.99 10.85
N SER A 224 10.22 -46.52 10.02
CA SER A 224 11.19 -47.54 10.41
C SER A 224 12.27 -46.96 11.33
N LEU A 225 12.74 -45.74 11.04
CA LEU A 225 13.67 -45.02 11.90
C LEU A 225 13.05 -44.73 13.27
N LEU A 226 11.80 -44.24 13.31
CA LEU A 226 11.08 -44.00 14.55
C LEU A 226 10.95 -45.25 15.42
N GLY A 227 10.73 -46.42 14.81
CA GLY A 227 10.70 -47.71 15.53
C GLY A 227 12.03 -48.06 16.18
N LYS A 228 13.18 -47.71 15.56
CA LYS A 228 14.50 -47.89 16.17
C LYS A 228 14.74 -46.87 17.28
N VAL A 229 14.35 -45.61 17.08
CA VAL A 229 14.53 -44.51 18.04
C VAL A 229 13.79 -44.76 19.35
N MET A 230 12.56 -45.29 19.31
CA MET A 230 11.77 -45.59 20.51
C MET A 230 12.45 -46.61 21.46
N ASN A 231 13.41 -47.39 20.96
CA ASN A 231 14.13 -48.41 21.73
C ASN A 231 15.61 -48.05 21.98
N LEU A 232 15.97 -46.77 21.86
CA LEU A 232 17.34 -46.32 22.16
C LEU A 232 17.58 -46.29 23.66
N GLU A 233 18.55 -47.06 24.12
CA GLU A 233 18.95 -47.13 25.52
C GLU A 233 19.99 -46.04 25.85
N GLN A 234 19.90 -45.49 27.05
CA GLN A 234 20.92 -44.57 27.58
C GLN A 234 22.21 -45.34 27.84
N GLN A 235 23.33 -44.82 27.34
CA GLN A 235 24.63 -45.48 27.48
C GLN A 235 25.10 -45.62 28.93
N GLN A 236 24.74 -44.65 29.77
CA GLN A 236 25.17 -44.51 31.16
C GLN A 236 26.69 -44.26 31.28
N GLY A 237 27.07 -43.46 32.27
CA GLY A 237 28.47 -43.09 32.48
C GLY A 237 28.64 -41.87 33.38
N VAL A 238 29.83 -41.74 33.96
CA VAL A 238 30.20 -40.64 34.87
C VAL A 238 30.95 -39.49 34.17
N ARG A 239 31.23 -39.64 32.88
CA ARG A 239 31.99 -38.68 32.06
C ARG A 239 31.22 -38.28 30.82
N THR A 240 31.46 -37.04 30.42
CA THR A 240 30.88 -36.42 29.23
C THR A 240 32.05 -35.96 28.36
N MET A 241 32.31 -36.69 27.27
CA MET A 241 33.39 -36.43 26.31
C MET A 241 32.81 -35.86 25.00
N THR A 242 32.30 -34.63 25.06
CA THR A 242 31.57 -33.99 23.96
C THR A 242 32.44 -33.79 22.72
N PHE A 243 33.70 -33.39 22.87
CA PHE A 243 34.57 -33.15 21.71
C PHE A 243 35.01 -34.45 21.05
N LEU A 244 35.19 -35.53 21.83
CA LEU A 244 35.33 -36.88 21.28
C LEU A 244 34.09 -37.30 20.49
N GLY A 245 32.88 -37.07 21.02
CA GLY A 245 31.62 -37.36 20.32
C GLY A 245 31.50 -36.64 18.98
N ILE A 246 31.81 -35.34 18.96
CA ILE A 246 31.79 -34.50 17.74
C ILE A 246 32.84 -34.97 16.73
N ASP A 247 34.08 -35.20 17.15
CA ASP A 247 35.15 -35.62 16.25
C ASP A 247 34.93 -37.03 15.69
N THR A 248 34.39 -37.96 16.49
CA THR A 248 33.98 -39.29 16.01
C THR A 248 32.81 -39.20 15.04
N ALA A 249 31.80 -38.36 15.30
CA ALA A 249 30.70 -38.16 14.36
C ALA A 249 31.21 -37.59 13.02
N ARG A 250 32.12 -36.61 13.05
CA ARG A 250 32.80 -36.07 11.86
C ARG A 250 33.57 -37.14 11.09
N LYS A 251 34.45 -37.87 11.77
CA LYS A 251 35.38 -38.83 11.13
C LYS A 251 34.73 -40.14 10.69
N GLU A 252 33.66 -40.56 11.36
CA GLU A 252 33.08 -41.88 11.15
C GLU A 252 31.63 -41.81 10.67
N ALA A 253 30.76 -40.99 11.27
CA ALA A 253 29.34 -40.98 10.91
C ALA A 253 29.11 -40.32 9.54
N PHE A 254 29.82 -39.24 9.22
CA PHE A 254 29.76 -38.57 7.92
C PHE A 254 30.65 -39.22 6.83
N THR A 255 30.82 -40.54 6.88
CA THR A 255 31.57 -41.30 5.87
C THR A 255 30.65 -41.98 4.88
N VAL A 256 31.14 -42.17 3.66
CA VAL A 256 30.41 -42.91 2.60
C VAL A 256 30.10 -44.35 3.05
N GLU A 257 31.00 -44.97 3.81
CA GLU A 257 30.83 -46.31 4.37
C GLU A 257 29.63 -46.40 5.33
N ARG A 258 29.34 -45.30 6.04
CA ARG A 258 28.17 -45.19 6.91
C ARG A 258 27.01 -44.45 6.27
N GLY A 259 27.01 -44.27 4.95
CA GLY A 259 25.87 -43.78 4.17
C GLY A 259 25.87 -42.29 3.84
N ALA A 260 26.91 -41.53 4.21
CA ALA A 260 27.01 -40.12 3.84
C ALA A 260 27.20 -39.95 2.33
N ARG A 261 26.53 -38.96 1.74
CA ARG A 261 26.52 -38.70 0.30
C ARG A 261 27.51 -37.60 -0.06
N PRO A 262 28.35 -37.80 -1.10
CA PRO A 262 29.24 -36.75 -1.59
C PRO A 262 28.44 -35.55 -2.12
N GLY A 263 28.80 -34.34 -1.70
CA GLY A 263 28.17 -33.09 -2.18
C GLY A 263 26.83 -32.75 -1.52
N VAL A 264 26.35 -33.57 -0.59
CA VAL A 264 25.15 -33.30 0.22
C VAL A 264 25.54 -32.53 1.48
N LYS A 265 24.71 -31.55 1.88
CA LYS A 265 24.97 -30.72 3.06
C LYS A 265 24.91 -31.57 4.33
N LYS A 266 25.95 -31.45 5.16
CA LYS A 266 26.11 -32.19 6.41
C LYS A 266 25.67 -31.34 7.59
N VAL A 267 24.73 -31.85 8.39
CA VAL A 267 24.18 -31.15 9.55
C VAL A 267 24.42 -31.99 10.81
N MET A 268 25.10 -31.44 11.79
CA MET A 268 25.35 -32.07 13.08
C MET A 268 24.54 -31.36 14.17
N ILE A 269 23.78 -32.12 14.94
CA ILE A 269 22.96 -31.58 16.04
C ILE A 269 23.50 -32.17 17.34
N ILE A 270 24.08 -31.31 18.18
CA ILE A 270 24.73 -31.69 19.43
C ILE A 270 23.78 -31.37 20.59
N VAL A 271 23.42 -32.39 21.38
CA VAL A 271 22.59 -32.25 22.58
C VAL A 271 23.40 -32.65 23.81
N THR A 272 23.52 -31.77 24.80
CA THR A 272 24.29 -32.03 26.03
C THR A 272 23.77 -31.21 27.20
N ASP A 273 23.96 -31.72 28.43
CA ASP A 273 23.54 -31.06 29.68
C ASP A 273 24.68 -30.75 30.66
N GLY A 274 25.94 -30.96 30.24
CA GLY A 274 27.10 -30.88 31.11
C GLY A 274 28.32 -30.23 30.45
N GLU A 275 29.21 -29.63 31.26
CA GLU A 275 30.52 -29.18 30.76
C GLU A 275 31.34 -30.39 30.29
N SER A 276 31.98 -30.29 29.13
CA SER A 276 32.77 -31.41 28.63
C SER A 276 34.08 -31.60 29.39
N HIS A 277 34.44 -32.84 29.65
CA HIS A 277 35.71 -33.20 30.31
C HIS A 277 36.91 -33.10 29.37
N ASP A 278 36.68 -32.86 28.08
CA ASP A 278 37.69 -32.69 27.03
C ASP A 278 37.63 -31.32 26.32
N SER A 279 37.14 -30.29 27.03
CA SER A 279 37.00 -28.91 26.52
C SER A 279 38.27 -28.26 25.97
N HIS A 280 39.44 -28.78 26.30
CA HIS A 280 40.72 -28.35 25.72
C HIS A 280 40.82 -28.61 24.20
N ASN A 281 40.02 -29.53 23.65
CA ASN A 281 40.00 -29.88 22.22
C ASN A 281 39.07 -29.00 21.38
N LEU A 282 38.35 -28.06 22.00
CA LEU A 282 37.33 -27.24 21.34
C LEU A 282 37.82 -26.63 20.03
N LYS A 283 38.92 -25.88 20.08
CA LYS A 283 39.43 -25.14 18.92
C LYS A 283 39.84 -26.05 17.76
N SER A 284 40.43 -27.21 18.06
CA SER A 284 40.86 -28.14 17.01
C SER A 284 39.68 -28.85 16.34
N VAL A 285 38.68 -29.24 17.14
CA VAL A 285 37.54 -30.01 16.62
C VAL A 285 36.60 -29.12 15.81
N THR A 286 36.32 -27.90 16.28
CA THR A 286 35.44 -26.97 15.54
C THR A 286 36.06 -26.54 14.21
N ALA A 287 37.37 -26.23 14.20
CA ALA A 287 38.11 -25.88 12.99
C ALA A 287 38.11 -27.00 11.94
N GLU A 288 38.22 -28.26 12.38
CA GLU A 288 38.16 -29.41 11.48
C GLU A 288 36.73 -29.68 10.99
N CYS A 289 35.70 -29.44 11.80
CA CYS A 289 34.31 -29.47 11.34
C CYS A 289 34.01 -28.39 10.30
N GLU A 290 34.53 -27.17 10.48
CA GLU A 290 34.43 -26.07 9.49
C GLU A 290 35.10 -26.46 8.16
N LYS A 291 36.29 -27.06 8.24
CA LYS A 291 37.03 -27.55 7.07
C LYS A 291 36.29 -28.65 6.31
N ASP A 292 35.56 -29.50 7.02
CA ASP A 292 34.75 -30.59 6.44
C ASP A 292 33.34 -30.16 6.00
N ASP A 293 33.06 -28.85 6.06
CA ASP A 293 31.79 -28.19 5.72
C ASP A 293 30.57 -28.75 6.50
N ILE A 294 30.76 -28.98 7.80
CA ILE A 294 29.71 -29.49 8.69
C ILE A 294 29.05 -28.34 9.44
N GLU A 295 27.75 -28.18 9.21
CA GLU A 295 26.89 -27.23 9.92
C GLU A 295 26.55 -27.76 11.31
N ARG A 296 26.84 -27.02 12.38
CA ARG A 296 26.72 -27.52 13.76
C ARG A 296 25.69 -26.74 14.55
N PHE A 297 24.68 -27.43 15.05
CA PHE A 297 23.68 -26.91 15.97
C PHE A 297 23.97 -27.36 17.40
N GLY A 298 24.20 -26.43 18.32
CA GLY A 298 24.43 -26.71 19.74
C GLY A 298 23.18 -26.51 20.57
N ILE A 299 22.76 -27.55 21.30
CA ILE A 299 21.62 -27.52 22.22
C ILE A 299 22.12 -27.75 23.64
N ALA A 300 22.09 -26.68 24.44
CA ALA A 300 22.47 -26.70 25.85
C ALA A 300 21.25 -26.96 26.74
N VAL A 301 21.27 -28.07 27.48
CA VAL A 301 20.19 -28.48 28.39
C VAL A 301 20.59 -28.17 29.84
N LEU A 302 19.83 -27.32 30.53
CA LEU A 302 20.18 -26.87 31.89
C LEU A 302 19.59 -27.75 33.01
N GLY A 303 19.12 -28.95 32.67
CA GLY A 303 18.45 -29.86 33.61
C GLY A 303 19.29 -30.18 34.84
N ASP A 304 20.53 -30.69 34.64
CA ASP A 304 21.44 -31.02 35.74
C ASP A 304 21.82 -29.78 36.58
N TYR A 305 22.11 -28.66 35.91
CA TYR A 305 22.50 -27.41 36.55
C TYR A 305 21.40 -26.86 37.48
N ASN A 306 20.14 -26.96 37.05
CA ASN A 306 18.98 -26.55 37.84
C ASN A 306 18.71 -27.54 38.99
N ARG A 307 18.81 -28.85 38.76
CA ARG A 307 18.61 -29.87 39.82
C ARG A 307 19.66 -29.78 40.92
N ASN A 308 20.91 -29.45 40.57
CA ASN A 308 22.04 -29.40 41.49
C ASN A 308 22.34 -27.99 42.04
N ASN A 309 21.51 -26.98 41.75
CA ASN A 309 21.69 -25.58 42.17
C ASN A 309 23.10 -25.05 41.89
N ARG A 310 23.61 -25.29 40.68
CA ARG A 310 24.95 -24.85 40.25
C ARG A 310 25.06 -23.32 40.23
N SER A 311 26.29 -22.80 40.37
CA SER A 311 26.52 -21.36 40.37
C SER A 311 26.25 -20.74 39.00
N ILE A 312 25.83 -19.46 38.99
CA ILE A 312 25.60 -18.69 37.75
C ILE A 312 26.86 -18.66 36.86
N THR A 313 28.05 -18.70 37.46
CA THR A 313 29.32 -18.73 36.74
C THR A 313 29.52 -20.04 35.98
N GLU A 314 29.19 -21.18 36.58
CA GLU A 314 29.24 -22.49 35.93
C GLU A 314 28.24 -22.57 34.77
N VAL A 315 27.01 -22.09 34.98
CA VAL A 315 25.97 -22.05 33.93
C VAL A 315 26.42 -21.22 32.73
N LYS A 316 27.01 -20.03 32.96
CA LYS A 316 27.51 -19.18 31.88
C LYS A 316 28.65 -19.85 31.12
N LYS A 317 29.58 -20.50 31.82
CA LYS A 317 30.72 -21.19 31.21
C LYS A 317 30.25 -22.31 30.28
N PHE A 318 29.29 -23.12 30.71
CA PHE A 318 28.68 -24.16 29.90
C PHE A 318 27.97 -23.61 28.65
N ILE A 319 27.14 -22.57 28.82
CA ILE A 319 26.47 -21.93 27.67
C ILE A 319 27.48 -21.41 26.65
N GLU A 320 28.56 -20.77 27.09
CA GLU A 320 29.62 -20.29 26.21
C GLU A 320 30.38 -21.43 25.52
N GLU A 321 30.58 -22.57 26.17
CA GLU A 321 31.15 -23.76 25.52
C GLU A 321 30.29 -24.21 24.33
N ILE A 322 28.97 -24.36 24.53
CA ILE A 322 28.07 -24.84 23.48
C ILE A 322 27.87 -23.79 22.37
N LYS A 323 27.87 -22.50 22.70
CA LYS A 323 27.90 -21.43 21.68
C LYS A 323 29.14 -21.53 20.79
N ASN A 324 30.31 -21.78 21.36
CA ASN A 324 31.55 -21.92 20.61
C ASN A 324 31.62 -23.22 19.79
N ILE A 325 30.82 -24.23 20.12
CA ILE A 325 30.63 -25.43 19.29
C ILE A 325 29.76 -25.15 18.06
N SER A 326 28.77 -24.27 18.23
CA SER A 326 27.77 -23.96 17.20
C SER A 326 28.39 -23.17 16.03
N SER A 327 27.85 -23.36 14.83
CA SER A 327 28.26 -22.58 13.65
C SER A 327 27.86 -21.10 13.74
N ASP A 328 28.50 -20.27 12.92
CA ASP A 328 28.10 -18.88 12.72
C ASP A 328 26.94 -18.77 11.71
N PRO A 329 25.97 -17.86 11.91
CA PRO A 329 25.80 -17.01 13.10
C PRO A 329 25.27 -17.80 14.31
N VAL A 330 25.85 -17.55 15.50
CA VAL A 330 25.51 -18.28 16.74
C VAL A 330 24.03 -18.15 17.13
N GLY A 331 23.39 -17.00 16.85
CA GLY A 331 21.97 -16.78 17.18
C GLY A 331 21.03 -17.82 16.55
N ASP A 332 21.49 -18.47 15.49
CA ASP A 332 20.74 -19.40 14.67
C ASP A 332 21.09 -20.86 14.94
N HIS A 333 22.33 -21.11 15.31
CA HIS A 333 22.82 -22.45 15.54
C HIS A 333 22.81 -22.87 17.01
N PHE A 334 22.62 -21.93 17.93
CA PHE A 334 22.61 -22.20 19.36
C PHE A 334 21.19 -22.15 19.95
N PHE A 335 20.86 -23.16 20.75
CA PHE A 335 19.64 -23.24 21.54
C PHE A 335 19.97 -23.54 23.00
N ASN A 336 19.31 -22.85 23.92
CA ASN A 336 19.35 -23.16 25.34
C ASN A 336 17.96 -23.55 25.84
N VAL A 337 17.89 -24.61 26.63
CA VAL A 337 16.64 -25.08 27.24
C VAL A 337 16.80 -25.21 28.75
N SER A 338 15.72 -24.96 29.49
CA SER A 338 15.75 -25.00 30.96
C SER A 338 15.98 -26.41 31.51
N ASP A 339 15.51 -27.43 30.81
CA ASP A 339 15.52 -28.83 31.21
C ASP A 339 15.25 -29.73 30.00
N GLU A 340 15.28 -31.04 30.20
CA GLU A 340 15.08 -32.05 29.16
C GLU A 340 13.66 -32.01 28.58
N PHE A 341 12.63 -31.64 29.36
CA PHE A 341 11.25 -31.54 28.86
C PHE A 341 11.07 -30.35 27.91
N ALA A 342 11.79 -29.25 28.17
CA ALA A 342 11.79 -28.07 27.34
C ALA A 342 12.38 -28.29 25.94
N LEU A 343 13.08 -29.41 25.69
CA LEU A 343 13.52 -29.79 24.33
C LEU A 343 12.36 -29.88 23.34
N LEU A 344 11.16 -30.26 23.78
CA LEU A 344 9.98 -30.33 22.92
C LEU A 344 9.51 -28.97 22.39
N THR A 345 9.88 -27.88 23.07
CA THR A 345 9.51 -26.50 22.70
C THR A 345 10.37 -25.96 21.58
N ILE A 346 11.61 -26.46 21.43
CA ILE A 346 12.54 -26.00 20.40
C ILE A 346 12.45 -26.80 19.11
N VAL A 347 11.72 -27.93 19.07
CA VAL A 347 11.64 -28.80 17.89
C VAL A 347 11.19 -28.05 16.64
N ASP A 348 10.18 -27.18 16.76
CA ASP A 348 9.63 -26.45 15.62
C ASP A 348 10.64 -25.40 15.13
N ALA A 349 11.27 -24.67 16.05
CA ALA A 349 12.30 -23.67 15.73
C ALA A 349 13.57 -24.31 15.13
N LEU A 350 14.07 -25.39 15.73
CA LEU A 350 15.21 -26.16 15.24
C LEU A 350 14.93 -26.77 13.86
N GLY A 351 13.74 -27.36 13.69
CA GLY A 351 13.27 -27.86 12.40
C GLY A 351 13.28 -26.77 11.34
N SER A 352 12.64 -25.63 11.59
CA SER A 352 12.63 -24.50 10.66
C SER A 352 14.03 -24.02 10.26
N ARG A 353 14.99 -23.98 11.19
CA ARG A 353 16.38 -23.57 10.88
C ARG A 353 17.16 -24.60 10.06
N ILE A 354 16.94 -25.89 10.31
CA ILE A 354 17.56 -26.98 9.55
C ILE A 354 16.94 -27.07 8.15
N PHE A 355 15.62 -26.95 8.03
CA PHE A 355 14.95 -26.96 6.72
C PHE A 355 15.24 -25.72 5.88
N ALA A 356 15.64 -24.61 6.50
CA ALA A 356 16.20 -23.48 5.75
C ALA A 356 17.47 -23.87 4.98
N LEU A 357 18.29 -24.82 5.48
CA LEU A 357 19.45 -25.34 4.75
C LEU A 357 19.05 -26.21 3.55
N GLU A 358 17.88 -26.85 3.59
CA GLU A 358 17.29 -27.50 2.41
C GLU A 358 16.89 -26.48 1.34
N ALA A 359 16.64 -25.21 1.69
CA ALA A 359 16.21 -24.20 0.72
C ALA A 359 17.35 -23.35 0.14
N THR A 360 18.56 -23.39 0.73
CA THR A 360 19.67 -22.49 0.37
C THR A 360 20.91 -23.25 -0.10
N SER A 361 21.56 -22.82 -1.19
CA SER A 361 22.86 -23.40 -1.63
C SER A 361 24.09 -22.87 -0.87
N GLY A 362 23.93 -22.38 0.37
CA GLY A 362 25.00 -21.71 1.12
C GLY A 362 25.06 -22.07 2.60
N ASN A 363 26.20 -21.78 3.23
CA ASN A 363 26.55 -22.12 4.63
C ASN A 363 25.86 -21.26 5.70
N TYR A 364 24.63 -20.81 5.47
CA TYR A 364 23.93 -19.95 6.43
C TYR A 364 22.56 -20.55 6.75
N THR A 365 22.39 -21.05 7.97
CA THR A 365 21.06 -21.30 8.52
C THR A 365 20.41 -19.96 8.84
N SER A 366 19.08 -19.86 8.70
CA SER A 366 18.25 -18.94 9.48
C SER A 366 18.25 -17.46 9.10
N SER A 367 17.78 -17.16 7.89
CA SER A 367 16.83 -16.05 7.74
C SER A 367 15.94 -16.41 6.56
N PHE A 368 14.61 -16.31 6.69
CA PHE A 368 13.75 -16.31 5.49
C PHE A 368 14.21 -15.15 4.62
N LYS A 369 14.97 -15.44 3.57
CA LYS A 369 15.44 -14.43 2.62
C LYS A 369 14.29 -14.10 1.69
N MET A 370 13.93 -15.04 0.82
CA MET A 370 12.93 -14.82 -0.23
C MET A 370 11.80 -15.85 -0.19
N GLU A 371 11.88 -16.86 0.67
CA GLU A 371 10.93 -17.96 0.78
C GLU A 371 9.53 -17.46 1.14
N MET A 372 9.46 -16.49 2.06
CA MET A 372 8.23 -15.84 2.50
C MET A 372 8.09 -14.42 1.92
N SER A 373 8.73 -14.14 0.78
CA SER A 373 8.85 -12.77 0.26
C SER A 373 7.54 -12.08 -0.08
N GLN A 374 6.50 -12.84 -0.47
CA GLN A 374 5.22 -12.31 -0.94
C GLN A 374 5.38 -11.28 -2.06
N ALA A 375 6.32 -11.51 -2.98
CA ALA A 375 6.60 -10.64 -4.11
C ALA A 375 5.32 -10.39 -4.95
N GLY A 376 5.17 -9.14 -5.38
CA GLY A 376 3.94 -8.68 -6.04
C GLY A 376 2.88 -8.18 -5.05
N PHE A 377 3.25 -7.98 -3.78
CA PHE A 377 2.41 -7.32 -2.79
C PHE A 377 2.01 -5.92 -3.26
N SER A 378 2.97 -5.21 -3.84
CA SER A 378 2.78 -4.04 -4.70
C SER A 378 3.56 -4.24 -5.99
N ALA A 379 3.23 -3.46 -7.02
CA ALA A 379 3.96 -3.49 -8.28
C ALA A 379 3.96 -2.11 -8.91
N HIS A 380 5.02 -1.80 -9.66
CA HIS A 380 5.11 -0.59 -10.47
C HIS A 380 5.90 -0.88 -11.74
N THR A 381 5.44 -0.33 -12.86
CA THR A 381 6.02 -0.56 -14.17
C THR A 381 6.48 0.77 -14.77
N SER A 382 7.70 0.77 -15.29
CA SER A 382 8.26 1.81 -16.13
C SER A 382 8.73 1.17 -17.44
N LYS A 383 9.14 1.97 -18.43
CA LYS A 383 9.47 1.49 -19.80
C LYS A 383 10.45 0.30 -19.83
N GLU A 384 11.38 0.27 -18.88
CA GLU A 384 12.47 -0.72 -18.82
C GLU A 384 12.53 -1.52 -17.52
N VAL A 385 11.73 -1.16 -16.51
CA VAL A 385 11.79 -1.74 -15.17
C VAL A 385 10.41 -2.16 -14.68
N VAL A 386 10.29 -3.40 -14.20
CA VAL A 386 9.16 -3.86 -13.39
C VAL A 386 9.65 -4.04 -11.97
N MET A 387 9.05 -3.31 -11.04
CA MET A 387 9.33 -3.42 -9.61
C MET A 387 8.21 -4.18 -8.93
N LEU A 388 8.55 -5.18 -8.12
CA LEU A 388 7.61 -5.95 -7.31
C LEU A 388 8.01 -5.80 -5.84
N GLY A 389 7.09 -5.28 -5.04
CA GLY A 389 7.25 -5.21 -3.60
C GLY A 389 7.24 -6.61 -2.96
N ALA A 390 8.22 -6.89 -2.09
CA ALA A 390 8.43 -8.17 -1.44
C ALA A 390 8.51 -8.00 0.08
N VAL A 391 7.36 -7.74 0.70
CA VAL A 391 7.24 -7.32 2.12
C VAL A 391 7.72 -8.36 3.13
N GLY A 392 7.61 -9.64 2.80
CA GLY A 392 7.96 -10.72 3.72
C GLY A 392 9.42 -11.18 3.62
N ALA A 393 10.19 -10.56 2.71
CA ALA A 393 11.60 -10.88 2.54
C ALA A 393 12.43 -10.47 3.76
N TYR A 394 13.49 -11.21 4.04
CA TYR A 394 14.43 -10.96 5.14
C TYR A 394 13.70 -10.76 6.49
N GLU A 395 12.90 -11.75 6.89
CA GLU A 395 12.10 -11.73 8.13
C GLU A 395 11.17 -10.52 8.20
N TRP A 396 10.44 -10.29 7.11
CA TRP A 396 9.54 -9.16 6.93
C TRP A 396 10.21 -7.77 7.01
N ASN A 397 11.53 -7.68 6.98
CA ASN A 397 12.12 -6.35 6.79
C ASN A 397 11.77 -5.79 5.40
N GLY A 398 11.64 -6.69 4.43
CA GLY A 398 11.15 -6.43 3.09
C GLY A 398 12.27 -6.08 2.10
N THR A 399 11.95 -6.16 0.82
CA THR A 399 12.80 -5.72 -0.29
C THR A 399 11.94 -5.42 -1.53
N VAL A 400 12.58 -5.07 -2.65
CA VAL A 400 11.94 -4.86 -3.95
C VAL A 400 12.62 -5.74 -4.99
N VAL A 401 11.86 -6.61 -5.65
CA VAL A 401 12.36 -7.40 -6.79
C VAL A 401 12.27 -6.54 -8.04
N MET A 402 13.39 -6.28 -8.71
CA MET A 402 13.46 -5.44 -9.89
C MET A 402 13.81 -6.28 -11.12
N HIS A 403 12.94 -6.29 -12.12
CA HIS A 403 13.22 -6.89 -13.43
C HIS A 403 13.59 -5.79 -14.41
N ILE A 404 14.83 -5.81 -14.90
CA ILE A 404 15.41 -4.82 -15.81
C ILE A 404 15.78 -5.54 -17.09
N GLY A 405 14.97 -5.36 -18.14
CA GLY A 405 15.09 -6.14 -19.37
C GLY A 405 14.92 -7.65 -19.10
N GLN A 406 15.99 -8.43 -19.29
CA GLN A 406 16.01 -9.87 -18.99
C GLN A 406 16.69 -10.21 -17.65
N SER A 407 17.27 -9.22 -16.98
CA SER A 407 18.00 -9.43 -15.71
C SER A 407 17.08 -9.17 -14.53
N THR A 408 17.21 -9.97 -13.48
CA THR A 408 16.53 -9.74 -12.21
C THR A 408 17.57 -9.28 -11.18
N MET A 409 17.23 -8.23 -10.44
CA MET A 409 18.02 -7.72 -9.34
C MET A 409 17.15 -7.68 -8.08
N VAL A 410 17.68 -8.24 -6.98
CA VAL A 410 17.03 -8.18 -5.67
C VAL A 410 18.02 -7.53 -4.70
N PRO A 411 17.75 -6.31 -4.23
CA PRO A 411 18.58 -5.65 -3.23
C PRO A 411 18.58 -6.44 -1.93
N LEU A 412 19.72 -6.39 -1.25
CA LEU A 412 19.86 -6.94 0.09
C LEU A 412 19.16 -6.01 1.08
N ASN A 413 18.72 -6.59 2.19
CA ASN A 413 18.12 -5.85 3.30
C ASN A 413 19.01 -4.64 3.71
N ALA A 414 20.32 -4.86 3.86
CA ALA A 414 21.27 -3.83 4.27
C ALA A 414 21.36 -2.63 3.31
N ASP A 415 20.99 -2.80 2.03
CA ASP A 415 21.09 -1.74 1.01
C ASP A 415 20.09 -0.59 1.26
N PHE A 416 19.04 -0.85 2.05
CA PHE A 416 18.02 0.13 2.43
C PHE A 416 18.29 0.80 3.79
N HIS A 417 19.44 0.53 4.41
CA HIS A 417 19.82 1.05 5.71
C HIS A 417 21.14 1.82 5.62
N ASP A 418 21.24 2.96 6.31
CA ASP A 418 22.53 3.64 6.47
C ASP A 418 23.37 2.92 7.55
N PRO A 419 24.54 2.36 7.22
CA PRO A 419 25.40 1.67 8.18
C PRO A 419 25.88 2.55 9.35
N LEU A 420 25.86 3.88 9.18
CA LEU A 420 26.38 4.85 10.15
C LEU A 420 25.33 5.35 11.14
N ASP A 421 24.04 5.27 10.81
CA ASP A 421 22.96 5.95 11.55
C ASP A 421 21.95 4.97 12.19
N GLU A 422 21.82 3.74 11.68
CA GLU A 422 20.77 2.81 12.11
C GLU A 422 21.32 1.62 12.92
N ARG A 423 21.11 1.64 14.24
CA ARG A 423 21.27 0.43 15.08
C ARG A 423 20.32 -0.65 14.54
N LYS A 424 20.84 -1.86 14.33
CA LYS A 424 20.12 -3.06 13.82
C LYS A 424 18.93 -3.45 14.72
N GLU A 425 17.83 -2.70 14.69
CA GLU A 425 16.69 -2.90 15.61
C GLU A 425 15.32 -3.05 14.91
N SER A 426 15.19 -2.83 13.60
CA SER A 426 13.88 -3.02 12.94
C SER A 426 13.71 -4.47 12.45
N LEU A 427 13.01 -5.28 13.24
CA LEU A 427 12.32 -6.46 12.73
C LEU A 427 10.99 -6.03 12.09
N ALA A 428 10.64 -6.62 10.94
CA ALA A 428 9.34 -6.42 10.27
C ALA A 428 9.01 -5.00 9.77
N GLY A 429 9.93 -4.34 9.06
CA GLY A 429 9.73 -3.00 8.46
C GLY A 429 8.72 -2.92 7.30
N TYR A 430 8.50 -4.03 6.58
CA TYR A 430 7.65 -4.14 5.39
C TYR A 430 8.08 -3.22 4.23
N VAL A 431 9.39 -3.12 3.97
CA VAL A 431 9.89 -2.48 2.74
C VAL A 431 9.27 -3.17 1.53
N GLY A 432 8.87 -2.39 0.51
CA GLY A 432 8.14 -2.91 -0.64
C GLY A 432 6.64 -3.01 -0.42
N TYR A 433 6.08 -2.47 0.67
CA TYR A 433 4.63 -2.44 0.85
C TYR A 433 3.93 -1.67 -0.28
N ASP A 434 4.56 -0.58 -0.72
CA ASP A 434 4.25 0.11 -1.97
C ASP A 434 5.54 0.53 -2.67
N VAL A 435 5.52 0.61 -4.00
CA VAL A 435 6.67 0.93 -4.85
C VAL A 435 6.26 1.90 -5.95
N GLN A 436 7.10 2.91 -6.21
CA GLN A 436 6.87 3.95 -7.22
C GLN A 436 8.20 4.42 -7.81
N SER A 437 8.15 5.13 -8.94
CA SER A 437 9.32 5.79 -9.51
C SER A 437 9.05 7.24 -9.87
N ALA A 438 10.01 8.12 -9.66
CA ALA A 438 9.95 9.52 -10.09
C ALA A 438 10.97 9.81 -11.21
N SER A 439 10.51 10.47 -12.27
CA SER A 439 11.35 10.94 -13.38
C SER A 439 11.94 12.30 -13.03
N THR A 440 13.25 12.47 -13.18
CA THR A 440 13.94 13.75 -12.94
C THR A 440 14.90 14.08 -14.08
N PRO A 441 15.32 15.36 -14.24
CA PRO A 441 16.33 15.72 -15.23
C PRO A 441 17.68 14.97 -15.06
N ASN A 442 17.95 14.47 -13.85
CA ASN A 442 19.19 13.78 -13.49
C ASN A 442 19.04 12.24 -13.48
N GLY A 443 17.94 11.71 -14.04
CA GLY A 443 17.64 10.27 -14.07
C GLY A 443 16.41 9.89 -13.23
N VAL A 444 16.22 8.60 -13.03
CA VAL A 444 15.07 8.03 -12.31
C VAL A 444 15.40 7.86 -10.83
N LEU A 445 14.47 8.27 -9.96
CA LEU A 445 14.47 7.93 -8.55
C LEU A 445 13.47 6.79 -8.31
N TYR A 446 13.87 5.80 -7.55
CA TYR A 446 13.00 4.72 -7.10
C TYR A 446 12.56 4.99 -5.66
N ILE A 447 11.33 4.62 -5.35
CA ILE A 447 10.67 4.97 -4.10
C ILE A 447 10.00 3.73 -3.55
N THR A 448 10.21 3.43 -2.28
CA THR A 448 9.53 2.33 -1.59
C THR A 448 9.06 2.71 -0.20
N GLY A 449 7.87 2.22 0.16
CA GLY A 449 7.25 2.39 1.45
C GLY A 449 7.60 1.27 2.43
N ALA A 450 7.81 1.63 3.69
CA ALA A 450 8.03 0.71 4.80
C ALA A 450 7.15 1.13 6.00
N PRO A 451 5.82 0.92 5.93
CA PRO A 451 4.86 1.53 6.86
C PRO A 451 4.93 0.98 8.29
N ARG A 452 5.63 -0.13 8.52
CA ARG A 452 5.82 -0.72 9.86
C ARG A 452 7.16 -0.39 10.50
N TYR A 453 8.07 0.25 9.76
CA TYR A 453 9.38 0.61 10.28
C TYR A 453 9.26 1.50 11.52
N ASN A 454 9.90 1.08 12.62
CA ASN A 454 9.83 1.72 13.93
C ASN A 454 8.39 2.01 14.41
N HIS A 455 7.42 1.22 13.93
CA HIS A 455 5.98 1.38 14.14
C HIS A 455 5.36 2.71 13.68
N THR A 456 6.13 3.69 13.20
CA THR A 456 5.63 4.96 12.65
C THR A 456 5.54 4.92 11.13
N GLY A 457 6.40 4.15 10.48
CA GLY A 457 6.54 4.06 9.03
C GLY A 457 7.59 5.02 8.46
N ARG A 458 8.12 4.69 7.28
CA ARG A 458 9.03 5.53 6.50
C ARG A 458 8.86 5.30 5.00
N VAL A 459 9.37 6.24 4.20
CA VAL A 459 9.52 6.13 2.75
C VAL A 459 10.99 6.31 2.40
N ILE A 460 11.52 5.43 1.56
CA ILE A 460 12.93 5.42 1.14
C ILE A 460 12.98 5.80 -0.34
N VAL A 461 13.78 6.80 -0.66
CA VAL A 461 14.07 7.25 -2.03
C VAL A 461 15.51 6.88 -2.35
N TYR A 462 15.73 6.22 -3.48
CA TYR A 462 17.03 5.68 -3.84
C TYR A 462 17.28 5.73 -5.36
N LYS A 463 18.56 5.67 -5.72
CA LYS A 463 19.04 5.52 -7.09
C LYS A 463 19.64 4.14 -7.30
N LEU A 464 19.68 3.72 -8.55
CA LEU A 464 20.28 2.47 -8.98
C LEU A 464 21.41 2.76 -9.97
N ASP A 465 22.64 2.43 -9.60
CA ASP A 465 23.86 2.61 -10.42
C ASP A 465 24.57 1.25 -10.56
N GLU A 466 24.65 0.68 -11.77
CA GLU A 466 25.41 -0.57 -12.05
C GLU A 466 25.16 -1.72 -11.04
N ASN A 467 23.91 -1.95 -10.65
CA ASN A 467 23.47 -2.91 -9.61
C ASN A 467 23.82 -2.54 -8.15
N HIS A 468 24.11 -1.26 -7.87
CA HIS A 468 24.26 -0.73 -6.53
C HIS A 468 23.13 0.23 -6.19
N ILE A 469 22.56 0.09 -4.99
CA ILE A 469 21.56 1.02 -4.49
C ILE A 469 22.25 2.11 -3.68
N THR A 470 21.90 3.36 -3.98
CA THR A 470 22.29 4.51 -3.17
C THR A 470 21.03 5.19 -2.65
N VAL A 471 20.78 5.11 -1.35
CA VAL A 471 19.68 5.84 -0.69
C VAL A 471 19.98 7.33 -0.75
N THR A 472 19.09 8.10 -1.38
CA THR A 472 19.23 9.56 -1.52
C THR A 472 18.48 10.32 -0.43
N GLN A 473 17.35 9.78 0.04
CA GLN A 473 16.50 10.43 1.03
C GLN A 473 15.64 9.41 1.78
N VAL A 474 15.39 9.68 3.07
CA VAL A 474 14.41 8.94 3.89
C VAL A 474 13.41 9.93 4.48
N LEU A 475 12.11 9.71 4.20
CA LEU A 475 11.00 10.46 4.78
C LEU A 475 10.42 9.66 5.95
N LYS A 476 10.34 10.24 7.14
CA LYS A 476 9.91 9.53 8.37
C LYS A 476 8.48 9.91 8.74
N GLY A 477 7.68 8.91 9.12
CA GLY A 477 6.34 9.12 9.67
C GLY A 477 6.38 9.71 11.07
N GLU A 478 5.39 10.54 11.41
CA GLU A 478 5.37 11.30 12.66
C GLU A 478 4.65 10.58 13.82
N GLN A 479 3.69 9.72 13.51
CA GLN A 479 2.80 9.11 14.52
C GLN A 479 2.90 7.59 14.50
N ILE A 480 3.02 6.98 15.68
CA ILE A 480 3.00 5.53 15.83
C ILE A 480 1.67 4.94 15.34
N GLY A 481 1.74 3.86 14.57
CA GLY A 481 0.58 3.18 14.01
C GLY A 481 -0.07 3.91 12.84
N SER A 482 0.42 5.08 12.39
CA SER A 482 -0.22 5.82 11.30
C SER A 482 -0.10 5.14 9.94
N TYR A 483 0.80 4.16 9.84
CA TYR A 483 1.07 3.39 8.63
C TYR A 483 1.60 4.27 7.49
N PHE A 484 2.44 5.27 7.85
CA PHE A 484 2.99 6.23 6.90
C PHE A 484 3.86 5.55 5.84
N GLY A 485 3.58 5.81 4.57
CA GLY A 485 4.29 5.16 3.47
C GLY A 485 3.62 3.89 2.96
N SER A 486 2.39 3.59 3.36
CA SER A 486 1.67 2.41 2.87
C SER A 486 1.02 2.61 1.48
N VAL A 487 0.90 3.85 1.03
CA VAL A 487 0.35 4.24 -0.27
C VAL A 487 1.18 5.40 -0.79
N LEU A 488 1.69 5.27 -2.01
CA LEU A 488 2.59 6.20 -2.67
C LEU A 488 2.05 6.50 -4.06
N GLN A 489 2.00 7.78 -4.41
CA GLN A 489 1.68 8.20 -5.78
C GLN A 489 2.58 9.36 -6.18
N THR A 490 3.37 9.15 -7.23
CA THR A 490 4.10 10.22 -7.92
C THR A 490 3.20 10.86 -8.96
N VAL A 491 3.30 12.18 -9.15
CA VAL A 491 2.52 12.91 -10.15
C VAL A 491 3.41 13.92 -10.87
N ASP A 492 3.41 13.86 -12.20
CA ASP A 492 3.84 14.93 -13.11
C ASP A 492 2.63 15.84 -13.34
N VAL A 493 2.57 16.96 -12.62
CA VAL A 493 1.35 17.78 -12.57
C VAL A 493 1.26 18.65 -13.81
N ASP A 494 2.34 19.28 -14.24
CA ASP A 494 2.34 20.17 -15.41
C ASP A 494 2.65 19.47 -16.74
N GLN A 495 2.77 18.14 -16.73
CA GLN A 495 2.95 17.29 -17.90
C GLN A 495 4.26 17.55 -18.65
N ASP A 496 5.31 17.96 -17.94
CA ASP A 496 6.62 18.25 -18.52
C ASP A 496 7.53 17.00 -18.64
N SER A 497 6.99 15.81 -18.34
CA SER A 497 7.67 14.51 -18.27
C SER A 497 8.57 14.30 -17.05
N TYR A 498 8.60 15.25 -16.12
CA TYR A 498 9.27 15.12 -14.83
C TYR A 498 8.25 15.08 -13.68
N THR A 499 8.58 14.30 -12.66
CA THR A 499 7.71 14.19 -11.48
C THR A 499 7.84 15.46 -10.64
N ASP A 500 6.71 16.10 -10.34
CA ASP A 500 6.67 17.31 -9.53
C ASP A 500 6.45 17.01 -8.04
N ILE A 501 5.57 16.04 -7.74
CA ILE A 501 5.15 15.74 -6.37
C ILE A 501 5.11 14.24 -6.09
N LEU A 502 5.30 13.91 -4.82
CA LEU A 502 5.06 12.60 -4.22
C LEU A 502 3.99 12.76 -3.14
N LEU A 503 2.91 11.99 -3.26
CA LEU A 503 1.88 11.85 -2.25
C LEU A 503 2.16 10.61 -1.41
N VAL A 504 2.15 10.78 -0.09
CA VAL A 504 2.37 9.69 0.86
C VAL A 504 1.15 9.55 1.76
N GLY A 505 0.49 8.39 1.68
CA GLY A 505 -0.63 8.04 2.54
C GLY A 505 -0.20 7.54 3.92
N ALA A 506 -0.96 7.94 4.93
CA ALA A 506 -0.95 7.41 6.29
C ALA A 506 -2.41 7.13 6.72
N PRO A 507 -3.06 6.11 6.13
CA PRO A 507 -4.49 5.88 6.29
C PRO A 507 -4.93 5.54 7.72
N MET A 508 -4.01 5.05 8.56
CA MET A 508 -4.28 4.74 9.97
C MET A 508 -3.89 5.90 10.91
N TYR A 509 -3.57 7.08 10.36
CA TYR A 509 -3.31 8.26 11.18
C TYR A 509 -4.53 8.58 12.07
N MET A 510 -4.27 8.66 13.37
CA MET A 510 -5.26 8.90 14.40
C MET A 510 -5.55 10.40 14.54
N GLY A 511 -6.82 10.74 14.33
CA GLY A 511 -7.34 12.09 14.46
C GLY A 511 -7.52 12.56 15.90
N PRO A 512 -7.95 13.81 16.12
CA PRO A 512 -8.15 14.38 17.45
C PRO A 512 -9.20 13.65 18.31
N GLU A 513 -10.17 12.97 17.71
CA GLU A 513 -11.20 12.19 18.40
C GLU A 513 -10.80 10.71 18.63
N LYS A 514 -9.53 10.35 18.35
CA LYS A 514 -9.00 8.98 18.39
C LYS A 514 -9.69 8.02 17.43
N GLU A 515 -10.03 8.54 16.27
CA GLU A 515 -10.54 7.86 15.10
C GLU A 515 -9.42 7.67 14.08
N GLU A 516 -9.46 6.59 13.28
CA GLU A 516 -8.56 6.36 12.15
C GLU A 516 -8.93 7.31 10.99
N GLN A 517 -8.72 8.61 11.22
CA GLN A 517 -9.07 9.68 10.28
C GLN A 517 -8.34 9.46 8.95
N GLY A 518 -7.06 9.10 9.01
CA GLY A 518 -6.17 9.02 7.86
C GLY A 518 -5.71 10.40 7.38
N GLN A 519 -4.58 10.43 6.69
CA GLN A 519 -3.92 11.65 6.24
C GLN A 519 -3.07 11.39 5.00
N VAL A 520 -2.92 12.41 4.12
CA VAL A 520 -2.02 12.35 2.96
C VAL A 520 -1.06 13.52 2.99
N TYR A 521 0.23 13.24 2.86
CA TYR A 521 1.30 14.22 2.85
C TYR A 521 1.70 14.53 1.40
N VAL A 522 1.82 15.81 1.07
CA VAL A 522 2.26 16.28 -0.25
C VAL A 522 3.72 16.69 -0.14
N PHE A 523 4.60 16.00 -0.84
CA PHE A 523 6.00 16.36 -0.95
C PHE A 523 6.30 16.86 -2.35
N LYS A 524 6.93 18.03 -2.46
CA LYS A 524 7.35 18.61 -3.74
C LYS A 524 8.80 18.27 -4.04
N LEU A 525 9.09 17.86 -5.27
CA LEU A 525 10.45 17.62 -5.73
C LEU A 525 11.15 18.96 -6.00
N ASN A 526 12.32 19.16 -5.40
CA ASN A 526 13.15 20.33 -5.62
C ASN A 526 14.21 20.09 -6.72
N GLU A 527 14.91 21.15 -7.12
CA GLU A 527 15.96 21.09 -8.16
C GLU A 527 17.15 20.17 -7.81
N LYS A 528 17.32 19.83 -6.53
CA LYS A 528 18.36 18.91 -6.05
C LYS A 528 17.93 17.44 -6.12
N GLY A 529 16.69 17.16 -6.54
CA GLY A 529 16.12 15.82 -6.57
C GLY A 529 15.70 15.30 -5.20
N MET A 530 15.36 16.20 -4.26
CA MET A 530 14.89 15.87 -2.91
C MET A 530 13.41 16.28 -2.77
N PHE A 531 12.64 15.46 -2.06
CA PHE A 531 11.24 15.70 -1.75
C PHE A 531 11.09 16.52 -0.47
N GLU A 532 10.49 17.70 -0.56
CA GLU A 532 10.25 18.62 0.56
C GLU A 532 8.77 18.64 0.91
N HIS A 533 8.44 18.53 2.20
CA HIS A 533 7.06 18.59 2.66
C HIS A 533 6.45 19.96 2.33
N GLN A 534 5.31 19.96 1.65
CA GLN A 534 4.62 21.18 1.21
C GLN A 534 3.30 21.37 1.95
N ALA A 535 2.48 20.32 2.01
CA ALA A 535 1.14 20.40 2.56
C ALA A 535 0.68 19.05 3.11
N THR A 536 -0.39 19.07 3.88
CA THR A 536 -1.00 17.84 4.40
C THR A 536 -2.52 17.88 4.25
N LEU A 537 -3.04 16.94 3.48
CA LEU A 537 -4.47 16.82 3.14
C LEU A 537 -5.19 15.97 4.18
N LYS A 538 -6.43 16.36 4.48
CA LYS A 538 -7.28 15.71 5.48
C LYS A 538 -8.69 15.54 4.92
N PRO A 539 -9.42 14.48 5.31
CA PRO A 539 -10.83 14.32 4.95
C PRO A 539 -11.70 15.33 5.69
N ASP A 540 -12.98 15.40 5.29
CA ASP A 540 -13.98 16.10 6.09
C ASP A 540 -14.09 15.48 7.49
N ASN A 541 -14.27 16.32 8.52
CA ASN A 541 -14.43 15.85 9.89
C ASN A 541 -15.64 14.91 9.99
N GLN A 542 -15.39 13.68 10.44
CA GLN A 542 -16.42 12.68 10.67
C GLN A 542 -16.76 12.63 12.16
N THR A 543 -18.04 12.55 12.50
CA THR A 543 -18.46 12.23 13.87
C THR A 543 -18.55 10.72 14.03
N CYS A 544 -17.78 10.15 14.94
CA CYS A 544 -17.86 8.72 15.24
C CYS A 544 -19.27 8.31 15.71
N CYS A 545 -19.79 7.21 15.14
CA CYS A 545 -20.99 6.54 15.63
C CYS A 545 -20.72 5.91 17.00
N THR A 546 -20.75 6.72 18.06
CA THR A 546 -20.75 6.22 19.44
C THR A 546 -22.18 6.04 19.92
N SER A 547 -22.40 5.08 20.81
CA SER A 547 -23.69 4.76 21.44
C SER A 547 -24.38 5.95 22.14
N ALA A 548 -23.71 7.09 22.28
CA ALA A 548 -24.19 8.29 22.94
C ALA A 548 -24.56 9.46 22.00
N ARG A 549 -24.26 9.44 20.68
CA ARG A 549 -24.27 10.69 19.87
C ARG A 549 -24.94 10.71 18.50
N SER A 550 -25.59 9.64 18.02
CA SER A 550 -26.26 9.73 16.69
C SER A 550 -27.59 8.96 16.61
N HIS A 551 -28.67 9.71 16.38
CA HIS A 551 -30.03 9.18 16.13
C HIS A 551 -30.19 8.48 14.76
N GLY A 552 -29.09 8.29 14.00
CA GLY A 552 -29.12 7.77 12.62
C GLY A 552 -28.09 6.69 12.30
N CYS A 553 -27.27 6.22 13.26
CA CYS A 553 -26.37 5.09 13.02
C CYS A 553 -27.13 3.77 13.26
N THR A 554 -27.02 2.82 12.33
CA THR A 554 -27.58 1.48 12.49
C THR A 554 -26.68 0.67 13.43
N ASN A 555 -27.28 -0.21 14.24
CA ASN A 555 -26.57 -1.03 15.24
C ASN A 555 -25.59 -2.07 14.65
N VAL A 556 -25.32 -2.06 13.34
CA VAL A 556 -24.63 -3.14 12.61
C VAL A 556 -23.11 -3.07 12.77
N SER A 557 -22.54 -1.90 13.12
CA SER A 557 -21.09 -1.66 13.15
C SER A 557 -20.55 -1.40 14.57
N LYS A 558 -21.09 -2.08 15.60
CA LYS A 558 -20.70 -1.83 17.01
C LYS A 558 -19.23 -2.12 17.35
N ASN A 559 -18.52 -2.90 16.52
CA ASN A 559 -17.15 -3.33 16.75
C ASN A 559 -16.15 -2.85 15.68
N ASP A 560 -16.62 -2.05 14.72
CA ASP A 560 -15.81 -1.61 13.60
C ASP A 560 -15.04 -0.32 13.96
N PRO A 561 -13.76 -0.18 13.53
CA PRO A 561 -12.96 0.99 13.86
C PRO A 561 -13.60 2.25 13.26
N CYS A 562 -13.79 3.26 14.09
CA CYS A 562 -14.25 4.56 13.60
C CYS A 562 -13.13 5.28 12.85
N GLY A 563 -13.46 5.89 11.71
CA GLY A 563 -12.54 6.72 10.95
C GLY A 563 -12.93 6.78 9.47
N ALA A 564 -12.24 7.62 8.70
CA ALA A 564 -12.42 7.66 7.25
C ALA A 564 -11.38 6.80 6.52
N ARG A 565 -10.25 6.49 7.18
CA ARG A 565 -9.03 5.94 6.57
C ARG A 565 -8.64 6.65 5.29
N PHE A 566 -8.69 7.98 5.31
CA PHE A 566 -8.34 8.81 4.17
C PHE A 566 -6.88 8.57 3.74
N GLY A 567 -6.66 8.37 2.43
CA GLY A 567 -5.35 8.00 1.90
C GLY A 567 -5.13 6.48 1.80
N THR A 568 -6.19 5.67 1.87
CA THR A 568 -6.10 4.21 1.62
C THR A 568 -5.85 3.90 0.14
N ALA A 569 -6.30 4.78 -0.75
CA ALA A 569 -5.96 4.77 -2.16
C ALA A 569 -5.65 6.20 -2.59
N ILE A 570 -4.62 6.36 -3.41
CA ILE A 570 -4.26 7.63 -4.04
C ILE A 570 -4.01 7.29 -5.50
N ALA A 571 -4.72 7.97 -6.40
CA ALA A 571 -4.54 7.80 -7.83
C ALA A 571 -4.24 9.15 -8.45
N GLU A 572 -3.21 9.17 -9.30
CA GLU A 572 -3.12 10.18 -10.33
C GLU A 572 -4.29 9.98 -11.29
N VAL A 573 -5.02 11.07 -11.49
CA VAL A 573 -6.05 11.15 -12.50
C VAL A 573 -5.53 12.11 -13.55
N SER A 574 -5.63 11.73 -14.81
CA SER A 574 -5.30 12.68 -15.88
C SER A 574 -6.19 13.93 -15.75
N ASP A 575 -5.88 14.99 -16.50
CA ASP A 575 -6.54 16.29 -16.44
C ASP A 575 -8.09 16.19 -16.58
N LEU A 576 -8.82 16.37 -15.47
CA LEU A 576 -10.28 16.22 -15.42
C LEU A 576 -11.01 17.51 -15.84
N ASP A 577 -10.48 18.67 -15.44
CA ASP A 577 -11.07 19.98 -15.76
C ASP A 577 -10.49 20.62 -17.03
N LEU A 578 -9.57 19.93 -17.69
CA LEU A 578 -8.96 20.30 -18.96
C LEU A 578 -8.13 21.59 -18.89
N ASP A 579 -7.59 21.90 -17.71
CA ASP A 579 -6.81 23.09 -17.40
C ASP A 579 -5.30 22.95 -17.74
N GLY A 580 -4.89 21.77 -18.19
CA GLY A 580 -3.52 21.40 -18.55
C GLY A 580 -2.73 20.76 -17.40
N ASN A 581 -3.27 20.69 -16.18
CA ASN A 581 -2.61 20.05 -15.05
C ASN A 581 -3.24 18.68 -14.76
N ARG A 582 -2.44 17.72 -14.28
CA ARG A 582 -2.97 16.44 -13.79
C ARG A 582 -3.59 16.59 -12.40
N ASP A 583 -4.61 15.78 -12.17
CA ASP A 583 -5.41 15.81 -10.96
C ASP A 583 -5.15 14.58 -10.08
N VAL A 584 -5.73 14.59 -8.89
CA VAL A 584 -5.54 13.52 -7.91
C VAL A 584 -6.86 13.14 -7.27
N ALA A 585 -7.11 11.84 -7.16
CA ALA A 585 -8.22 11.29 -6.40
C ALA A 585 -7.72 10.52 -5.18
N ILE A 586 -8.32 10.77 -4.02
CA ILE A 586 -7.93 10.15 -2.74
C ILE A 586 -9.13 9.44 -2.13
N GLY A 587 -8.95 8.16 -1.82
CA GLY A 587 -9.96 7.29 -1.23
C GLY A 587 -10.04 7.37 0.29
N ALA A 588 -11.26 7.33 0.80
CA ALA A 588 -11.62 7.24 2.22
C ALA A 588 -12.66 6.13 2.43
N PRO A 589 -12.26 4.85 2.29
CA PRO A 589 -13.20 3.72 2.24
C PRO A 589 -14.04 3.53 3.50
N PHE A 590 -13.59 4.01 4.65
CA PHE A 590 -14.27 3.76 5.93
C PHE A 590 -15.27 4.87 6.28
N GLU A 591 -15.27 5.96 5.50
CA GLU A 591 -16.15 7.10 5.70
C GLU A 591 -17.64 6.70 5.66
N ASN A 592 -18.48 7.40 6.43
CA ASN A 592 -19.92 7.18 6.48
C ASN A 592 -20.34 5.74 6.80
N ASP A 593 -19.76 5.16 7.85
CA ASP A 593 -20.09 3.79 8.30
C ASP A 593 -19.77 2.76 7.22
N HIS A 594 -18.51 2.79 6.74
CA HIS A 594 -17.97 1.85 5.76
C HIS A 594 -18.62 1.88 4.38
N ARG A 595 -19.44 2.90 4.08
CA ARG A 595 -19.92 3.16 2.72
C ARG A 595 -18.79 3.68 1.82
N GLY A 596 -17.91 4.50 2.38
CA GLY A 596 -16.75 5.06 1.72
C GLY A 596 -17.04 6.34 0.92
N ALA A 597 -15.96 7.02 0.53
CA ALA A 597 -15.98 8.24 -0.29
C ALA A 597 -14.65 8.42 -1.02
N VAL A 598 -14.66 9.28 -2.05
CA VAL A 598 -13.46 9.71 -2.78
C VAL A 598 -13.43 11.24 -2.86
N TYR A 599 -12.25 11.82 -2.71
CA TYR A 599 -12.01 13.26 -2.79
C TYR A 599 -11.16 13.57 -4.01
N VAL A 600 -11.59 14.53 -4.83
CA VAL A 600 -10.90 14.97 -6.04
C VAL A 600 -10.20 16.30 -5.75
N TYR A 601 -8.92 16.38 -6.11
CA TYR A 601 -8.06 17.55 -5.95
C TYR A 601 -7.51 17.94 -7.31
N HIS A 602 -7.73 19.20 -7.71
CA HIS A 602 -7.16 19.67 -8.96
C HIS A 602 -5.67 20.03 -8.84
N GLY A 603 -4.94 19.77 -9.91
CA GLY A 603 -3.60 20.28 -10.15
C GLY A 603 -3.57 21.81 -10.18
N ALA A 604 -2.37 22.36 -9.97
CA ALA A 604 -2.09 23.79 -10.07
C ALA A 604 -0.60 24.02 -10.25
N LYS A 605 -0.13 24.14 -11.51
CA LYS A 605 1.29 24.22 -11.85
C LYS A 605 1.99 22.94 -11.35
N LYS A 606 3.15 23.05 -10.70
CA LYS A 606 3.93 21.92 -10.13
C LYS A 606 3.47 21.47 -8.73
N THR A 607 2.17 21.49 -8.44
CA THR A 607 1.57 21.08 -7.15
C THR A 607 0.07 20.87 -7.28
N ILE A 608 -0.58 20.34 -6.25
CA ILE A 608 -2.06 20.27 -6.14
C ILE A 608 -2.63 21.33 -5.21
N LYS A 609 -3.93 21.64 -5.36
CA LYS A 609 -4.70 22.52 -4.46
C LYS A 609 -4.92 21.82 -3.12
N GLU A 610 -4.82 22.53 -1.99
CA GLU A 610 -5.00 21.92 -0.65
C GLU A 610 -6.45 21.53 -0.33
N LYS A 611 -7.41 22.20 -0.97
CA LYS A 611 -8.84 21.93 -0.78
C LYS A 611 -9.35 21.10 -1.95
N TYR A 612 -10.01 19.98 -1.64
CA TYR A 612 -10.69 19.19 -2.65
C TYR A 612 -11.78 20.01 -3.34
N VAL A 613 -12.01 19.72 -4.61
CA VAL A 613 -13.01 20.39 -5.45
C VAL A 613 -14.32 19.63 -5.49
N GLN A 614 -14.25 18.31 -5.32
CA GLN A 614 -15.41 17.43 -5.29
C GLN A 614 -15.20 16.28 -4.31
N ARG A 615 -16.28 15.87 -3.64
CA ARG A 615 -16.33 14.68 -2.79
C ARG A 615 -17.43 13.77 -3.32
N ILE A 616 -17.06 12.57 -3.75
CA ILE A 616 -17.96 11.57 -4.33
C ILE A 616 -18.30 10.55 -3.23
N PRO A 617 -19.54 10.54 -2.70
CA PRO A 617 -19.95 9.54 -1.70
C PRO A 617 -20.13 8.17 -2.35
N GLY A 618 -19.86 7.10 -1.60
CA GLY A 618 -20.08 5.73 -2.06
C GLY A 618 -21.54 5.45 -2.41
N PRO A 619 -21.84 4.79 -3.55
CA PRO A 619 -23.21 4.49 -3.99
C PRO A 619 -23.84 3.30 -3.24
N GLY A 620 -23.09 2.63 -2.37
CA GLY A 620 -23.52 1.43 -1.65
C GLY A 620 -24.44 1.71 -0.46
N ASP A 621 -25.21 0.69 -0.07
CA ASP A 621 -26.03 0.68 1.16
C ASP A 621 -25.20 0.42 2.43
N GLY A 622 -23.89 0.18 2.30
CA GLY A 622 -23.02 -0.24 3.40
C GLY A 622 -23.24 -1.70 3.81
N VAL A 623 -23.98 -2.49 3.04
CA VAL A 623 -24.29 -3.90 3.33
C VAL A 623 -23.81 -4.80 2.18
N LYS A 624 -24.21 -4.52 0.95
CA LYS A 624 -23.84 -5.29 -0.26
C LYS A 624 -22.58 -4.76 -0.93
N THR A 625 -22.35 -3.46 -0.80
CA THR A 625 -21.14 -2.79 -1.28
C THR A 625 -20.59 -1.96 -0.15
N LYS A 626 -19.32 -2.20 0.19
CA LYS A 626 -18.60 -1.54 1.29
C LYS A 626 -17.26 -1.00 0.79
N PHE A 627 -16.66 -0.09 1.55
CA PHE A 627 -15.30 0.39 1.29
C PHE A 627 -15.12 1.04 -0.08
N PHE A 628 -16.10 1.84 -0.52
CA PHE A 628 -15.96 2.60 -1.76
C PHE A 628 -14.79 3.59 -1.68
N GLY A 629 -13.90 3.58 -2.67
CA GLY A 629 -12.63 4.30 -2.63
C GLY A 629 -11.47 3.45 -2.09
N GLN A 630 -11.64 2.13 -2.02
CA GLN A 630 -10.56 1.19 -1.71
C GLN A 630 -9.53 1.11 -2.85
N SER A 631 -9.96 1.31 -4.08
CA SER A 631 -9.11 1.38 -5.26
C SER A 631 -9.67 2.40 -6.26
N ILE A 632 -8.79 3.09 -6.98
CA ILE A 632 -9.14 4.19 -7.89
C ILE A 632 -8.22 4.11 -9.11
N HIS A 633 -8.79 4.34 -10.30
CA HIS A 633 -8.01 4.48 -11.54
C HIS A 633 -8.73 5.46 -12.48
N GLY A 634 -8.00 6.40 -13.10
CA GLY A 634 -8.61 7.41 -13.97
C GLY A 634 -7.62 8.05 -14.93
N VAL A 635 -7.17 7.29 -15.93
CA VAL A 635 -6.17 7.76 -16.91
C VAL A 635 -6.68 7.71 -18.35
N MET A 636 -7.90 7.21 -18.55
CA MET A 636 -8.49 6.96 -19.86
C MET A 636 -9.85 7.63 -20.00
N ASP A 637 -10.11 8.15 -21.18
CA ASP A 637 -11.45 8.48 -21.65
C ASP A 637 -12.14 7.19 -22.09
N LEU A 638 -13.19 6.77 -21.37
CA LEU A 638 -13.89 5.52 -21.63
C LEU A 638 -15.15 5.68 -22.49
N ASN A 639 -15.76 6.87 -22.54
CA ASN A 639 -16.97 7.12 -23.34
C ASN A 639 -16.68 7.77 -24.72
N GLY A 640 -15.44 8.20 -24.96
CA GLY A 640 -14.98 8.85 -26.21
C GLY A 640 -15.34 10.32 -26.34
N ASP A 641 -15.66 11.03 -25.24
CA ASP A 641 -16.02 12.45 -25.26
C ASP A 641 -14.81 13.41 -25.17
N GLY A 642 -13.60 12.87 -25.02
CA GLY A 642 -12.36 13.61 -24.91
C GLY A 642 -12.00 14.03 -23.48
N ILE A 643 -12.76 13.57 -22.47
CA ILE A 643 -12.51 13.83 -21.05
C ILE A 643 -12.21 12.51 -20.34
N ILE A 644 -11.31 12.58 -19.36
CA ILE A 644 -10.85 11.40 -18.64
C ILE A 644 -11.93 10.96 -17.64
N ASP A 645 -12.22 9.67 -17.61
CA ASP A 645 -13.21 9.10 -16.70
C ASP A 645 -12.55 8.52 -15.45
N ILE A 646 -13.30 8.42 -14.35
CA ILE A 646 -12.80 7.87 -13.09
C ILE A 646 -13.52 6.57 -12.72
N THR A 647 -12.74 5.54 -12.42
CA THR A 647 -13.24 4.25 -11.91
C THR A 647 -12.85 4.09 -10.45
N ILE A 648 -13.83 3.72 -9.63
CA ILE A 648 -13.68 3.59 -8.18
C ILE A 648 -14.19 2.21 -7.75
N GLY A 649 -13.32 1.45 -7.08
CA GLY A 649 -13.64 0.15 -6.49
C GLY A 649 -14.02 0.23 -5.01
N GLY A 650 -14.82 -0.75 -4.60
CA GLY A 650 -15.07 -1.11 -3.21
C GLY A 650 -15.37 -2.61 -3.14
N LEU A 651 -15.49 -3.18 -1.94
CA LEU A 651 -15.82 -4.59 -1.83
C LEU A 651 -17.29 -4.83 -2.22
N GLY A 652 -17.51 -5.79 -3.13
CA GLY A 652 -18.82 -6.15 -3.68
C GLY A 652 -19.23 -5.35 -4.93
N GLY A 653 -18.41 -4.39 -5.38
CA GLY A 653 -18.69 -3.65 -6.61
C GLY A 653 -17.71 -2.54 -6.96
N ALA A 654 -17.76 -2.09 -8.21
CA ALA A 654 -17.03 -0.93 -8.70
C ALA A 654 -17.95 -0.01 -9.50
N SER A 655 -17.60 1.26 -9.60
CA SER A 655 -18.37 2.27 -10.33
C SER A 655 -17.46 3.07 -11.25
N LEU A 656 -17.90 3.27 -12.47
CA LEU A 656 -17.29 4.15 -13.47
C LEU A 656 -18.14 5.41 -13.58
N PHE A 657 -17.51 6.57 -13.36
CA PHE A 657 -18.13 7.87 -13.42
C PHE A 657 -17.60 8.65 -14.62
N TRP A 658 -18.54 9.28 -15.33
CA TRP A 658 -18.23 10.11 -16.48
C TRP A 658 -17.82 11.50 -16.04
N SER A 659 -16.72 12.01 -16.59
CA SER A 659 -16.39 13.41 -16.41
C SER A 659 -17.18 14.28 -17.39
N LYS A 660 -17.40 15.53 -17.00
CA LYS A 660 -18.08 16.55 -17.81
C LYS A 660 -17.15 17.72 -18.00
N ASP A 661 -17.35 18.40 -19.12
CA ASP A 661 -16.59 19.60 -19.43
C ASP A 661 -16.87 20.72 -18.41
N VAL A 662 -15.82 21.41 -18.02
CA VAL A 662 -15.89 22.51 -17.06
C VAL A 662 -15.98 23.82 -17.83
N ALA A 663 -17.11 24.51 -17.65
CA ALA A 663 -17.27 25.86 -18.17
C ALA A 663 -16.62 26.89 -17.24
N GLU A 664 -15.64 27.62 -17.75
CA GLU A 664 -15.09 28.80 -17.09
C GLU A 664 -15.88 30.05 -17.47
N LEU A 665 -16.49 30.69 -16.46
CA LEU A 665 -17.27 31.91 -16.63
C LEU A 665 -16.60 33.08 -15.91
N TYR A 666 -16.06 34.02 -16.68
CA TYR A 666 -15.57 35.29 -16.14
C TYR A 666 -16.65 36.37 -16.26
N ALA A 667 -17.06 36.96 -15.14
CA ALA A 667 -18.06 38.02 -15.10
C ALA A 667 -17.44 39.36 -14.67
N ASN A 668 -17.73 40.42 -15.43
CA ASN A 668 -17.34 41.79 -15.13
C ASN A 668 -18.57 42.71 -15.20
N MET A 669 -18.71 43.63 -14.25
CA MET A 669 -19.83 44.55 -14.17
C MET A 669 -19.33 45.99 -14.06
N THR A 670 -19.86 46.87 -14.92
CA THR A 670 -19.56 48.30 -14.89
C THR A 670 -20.83 49.14 -14.72
N PHE A 671 -20.67 50.35 -14.21
CA PHE A 671 -21.76 51.28 -13.92
C PHE A 671 -21.47 52.65 -14.53
N ASP A 672 -22.46 53.19 -15.23
CA ASP A 672 -22.43 54.53 -15.81
C ASP A 672 -23.71 55.30 -15.40
N PRO A 673 -23.58 56.36 -14.59
CA PRO A 673 -22.35 56.93 -14.04
C PRO A 673 -21.75 56.06 -12.92
N SER A 674 -20.42 56.11 -12.77
CA SER A 674 -19.70 55.39 -11.71
C SER A 674 -19.96 55.94 -10.30
N LYS A 675 -20.49 57.17 -10.20
CA LYS A 675 -20.94 57.81 -8.97
C LYS A 675 -22.33 58.41 -9.18
N ILE A 676 -23.23 58.15 -8.24
CA ILE A 676 -24.62 58.61 -8.31
C ILE A 676 -24.75 59.94 -7.59
N ASN A 677 -25.07 61.00 -8.33
CA ASN A 677 -25.44 62.30 -7.76
C ASN A 677 -26.95 62.50 -7.82
N LEU A 678 -27.64 62.33 -6.68
CA LEU A 678 -29.10 62.46 -6.57
C LEU A 678 -29.62 63.89 -6.84
N GLN A 679 -28.74 64.90 -6.90
CA GLN A 679 -29.12 66.29 -7.18
C GLN A 679 -29.16 66.62 -8.69
N GLN A 680 -28.65 65.72 -9.54
CA GLN A 680 -28.60 65.90 -10.99
C GLN A 680 -29.42 64.77 -11.66
N PRO A 681 -30.75 64.93 -11.80
CA PRO A 681 -31.58 63.91 -12.44
C PRO A 681 -31.17 63.69 -13.90
N SER A 682 -31.27 62.44 -14.35
CA SER A 682 -30.93 62.07 -15.73
C SER A 682 -32.07 62.51 -16.65
N LYS A 683 -31.75 63.27 -17.69
CA LYS A 683 -32.74 63.80 -18.65
C LYS A 683 -33.52 62.64 -19.29
N GLY A 684 -34.85 62.58 -19.09
CA GLY A 684 -35.73 61.54 -19.64
C GLY A 684 -35.85 60.26 -18.81
N CYS A 685 -35.31 60.21 -17.59
CA CYS A 685 -35.44 59.06 -16.68
C CYS A 685 -36.57 59.26 -15.67
N MET A 686 -37.68 58.54 -15.84
CA MET A 686 -38.88 58.67 -15.02
C MET A 686 -39.16 57.37 -14.26
N LEU A 687 -39.34 57.45 -12.95
CA LEU A 687 -39.80 56.33 -12.12
C LEU A 687 -41.01 56.78 -11.31
N GLY A 688 -42.18 56.17 -11.54
CA GLY A 688 -43.43 56.54 -10.86
C GLY A 688 -43.85 58.01 -11.08
N GLY A 689 -43.58 58.57 -12.27
CA GLY A 689 -43.95 59.96 -12.62
C GLY A 689 -43.02 61.05 -12.09
N ARG A 690 -41.88 60.71 -11.47
CA ARG A 690 -40.86 61.66 -11.02
C ARG A 690 -39.55 61.48 -11.79
N GLU A 691 -38.90 62.60 -12.11
CA GLU A 691 -37.53 62.57 -12.63
C GLU A 691 -36.56 62.03 -11.56
N THR A 692 -35.69 61.14 -11.97
CA THR A 692 -34.70 60.51 -11.09
C THR A 692 -33.38 60.26 -11.81
N VAL A 693 -32.40 59.72 -11.11
CA VAL A 693 -31.11 59.31 -11.68
C VAL A 693 -31.24 57.90 -12.22
N CYS A 694 -30.96 57.74 -13.51
CA CYS A 694 -30.79 56.46 -14.17
C CYS A 694 -29.32 56.05 -14.10
N VAL A 695 -29.08 54.78 -13.82
CA VAL A 695 -27.77 54.16 -13.92
C VAL A 695 -27.86 53.04 -14.93
N LYS A 696 -26.99 53.10 -15.92
CA LYS A 696 -26.74 52.00 -16.84
C LYS A 696 -25.74 51.07 -16.19
N THR A 697 -26.11 49.81 -16.04
CA THR A 697 -25.14 48.77 -15.66
C THR A 697 -24.91 47.85 -16.84
N ARG A 698 -23.64 47.66 -17.18
CA ARG A 698 -23.23 46.76 -18.26
C ARG A 698 -22.58 45.54 -17.61
N VAL A 699 -23.20 44.39 -17.82
CA VAL A 699 -22.73 43.11 -17.33
C VAL A 699 -22.15 42.36 -18.51
N CYS A 700 -20.86 42.06 -18.43
CA CYS A 700 -20.13 41.32 -19.44
C CYS A 700 -19.71 39.97 -18.88
N PHE A 701 -19.97 38.93 -19.67
CA PHE A 701 -19.57 37.56 -19.42
C PHE A 701 -18.59 37.13 -20.51
N SER A 702 -17.50 36.51 -20.11
CA SER A 702 -16.61 35.75 -20.99
C SER A 702 -16.75 34.28 -20.62
N TYR A 703 -16.96 33.44 -21.62
CA TYR A 703 -17.34 32.04 -21.44
C TYR A 703 -16.40 31.16 -22.26
N SER A 704 -15.70 30.28 -21.57
CA SER A 704 -14.82 29.27 -22.16
C SER A 704 -15.30 27.89 -21.74
N VAL A 705 -15.59 27.03 -22.72
CA VAL A 705 -15.94 25.61 -22.57
C VAL A 705 -15.49 24.92 -23.85
N LYS A 706 -15.04 23.67 -23.80
CA LYS A 706 -14.61 22.94 -25.01
C LYS A 706 -15.80 22.36 -25.79
N SER A 707 -16.91 22.07 -25.11
CA SER A 707 -18.16 21.53 -25.62
C SER A 707 -19.02 22.58 -26.33
N GLU A 708 -20.17 22.18 -26.89
CA GLU A 708 -21.11 23.14 -27.47
C GLU A 708 -21.56 24.18 -26.44
N LYS A 709 -21.44 25.45 -26.84
CA LYS A 709 -21.75 26.59 -25.98
C LYS A 709 -23.26 26.74 -25.82
N ASP A 710 -23.71 26.91 -24.58
CA ASP A 710 -25.13 26.98 -24.25
C ASP A 710 -25.55 28.37 -23.72
N ALA A 711 -26.84 28.51 -23.41
CA ALA A 711 -27.40 29.72 -22.84
C ALA A 711 -27.06 29.87 -21.35
N ILE A 712 -26.63 31.07 -20.98
CA ILE A 712 -26.48 31.45 -19.57
C ILE A 712 -27.75 32.16 -19.11
N LYS A 713 -28.21 31.77 -17.93
CA LYS A 713 -29.32 32.42 -17.22
C LYS A 713 -28.77 33.10 -15.98
N TYR A 714 -28.74 34.44 -15.99
CA TYR A 714 -28.25 35.22 -14.85
C TYR A 714 -29.36 36.07 -14.24
N THR A 715 -29.23 36.36 -12.95
CA THR A 715 -30.17 37.19 -12.19
C THR A 715 -29.42 38.29 -11.46
N LEU A 716 -29.76 39.54 -11.75
CA LEU A 716 -29.26 40.71 -11.05
C LEU A 716 -30.24 41.13 -9.97
N THR A 717 -29.76 41.35 -8.75
CA THR A 717 -30.60 41.80 -7.63
C THR A 717 -30.07 43.10 -7.06
N LEU A 718 -30.88 44.15 -7.12
CA LEU A 718 -30.52 45.45 -6.54
C LEU A 718 -30.66 45.40 -5.01
N ASP A 719 -29.66 45.96 -4.32
CA ASP A 719 -29.62 46.08 -2.86
C ASP A 719 -29.92 44.75 -2.12
N SER A 720 -29.35 43.60 -2.54
CA SER A 720 -29.70 42.25 -2.05
C SER A 720 -29.78 42.12 -0.51
N LEU A 721 -28.90 42.81 0.22
CA LEU A 721 -28.82 42.78 1.68
C LEU A 721 -29.84 43.70 2.40
N ARG A 722 -30.55 44.58 1.67
CA ARG A 722 -31.52 45.52 2.28
C ARG A 722 -32.94 44.98 2.21
N ALA A 723 -33.75 45.26 3.23
CA ALA A 723 -35.19 44.95 3.19
C ALA A 723 -35.93 45.79 2.14
N LYS A 724 -35.55 47.08 2.00
CA LYS A 724 -36.10 48.00 0.98
C LYS A 724 -35.01 48.39 -0.02
N SER A 725 -35.28 48.18 -1.30
CA SER A 725 -34.36 48.56 -2.38
C SER A 725 -34.38 50.07 -2.61
N ARG A 726 -33.19 50.67 -2.76
CA ARG A 726 -33.02 52.08 -3.15
C ARG A 726 -33.14 52.28 -4.66
N ALA A 727 -33.24 51.21 -5.45
CA ALA A 727 -33.30 51.27 -6.90
C ALA A 727 -34.33 50.29 -7.47
N ALA A 728 -34.79 50.55 -8.69
CA ALA A 728 -35.72 49.69 -9.43
C ALA A 728 -35.32 49.60 -10.90
N PHE A 729 -35.41 48.42 -11.50
CA PHE A 729 -35.25 48.24 -12.94
C PHE A 729 -36.44 48.85 -13.69
N LEU A 730 -36.18 49.48 -14.85
CA LEU A 730 -37.19 50.26 -15.58
C LEU A 730 -37.98 49.48 -16.64
N ASN A 731 -37.54 48.27 -17.02
CA ASN A 731 -38.04 47.53 -18.20
C ASN A 731 -38.39 46.06 -17.94
N MET A 732 -38.77 45.67 -16.70
CA MET A 732 -39.13 44.28 -16.41
C MET A 732 -40.55 44.19 -15.85
N ASP A 733 -41.31 43.19 -16.32
CA ASP A 733 -42.69 42.91 -15.94
C ASP A 733 -42.91 43.06 -14.43
N GLU A 734 -44.04 43.67 -14.05
CA GLU A 734 -44.39 44.25 -12.73
C GLU A 734 -44.20 43.34 -11.49
N LYS A 735 -43.87 42.06 -11.66
CA LYS A 735 -43.77 41.09 -10.55
C LYS A 735 -42.51 41.24 -9.68
N SER A 736 -41.46 41.97 -10.12
CA SER A 736 -40.30 42.26 -9.24
C SER A 736 -39.42 43.41 -9.75
N GLU A 737 -39.74 44.67 -9.38
CA GLU A 737 -38.90 45.86 -9.66
C GLU A 737 -37.43 45.75 -9.19
N ARG A 738 -37.13 44.82 -8.27
CA ARG A 738 -35.82 44.64 -7.62
C ARG A 738 -34.88 43.66 -8.31
N LYS A 739 -35.42 42.77 -9.14
CA LYS A 739 -34.66 41.69 -9.77
C LYS A 739 -34.79 41.80 -11.28
N ALA A 740 -33.67 41.70 -11.97
CA ALA A 740 -33.63 41.54 -13.40
C ALA A 740 -33.13 40.14 -13.73
N GLN A 741 -33.85 39.40 -14.56
CA GLN A 741 -33.44 38.08 -15.03
C GLN A 741 -33.31 38.14 -16.55
N ALA A 742 -32.21 37.61 -17.05
CA ALA A 742 -31.99 37.53 -18.48
C ALA A 742 -31.37 36.19 -18.84
N THR A 743 -31.81 35.66 -19.97
CA THR A 743 -31.28 34.46 -20.59
C THR A 743 -30.67 34.86 -21.92
N ALA A 744 -29.41 34.50 -22.15
CA ALA A 744 -28.73 34.82 -23.40
C ALA A 744 -27.80 33.68 -23.79
N LYS A 745 -27.80 33.34 -25.08
CA LYS A 745 -26.80 32.42 -25.66
C LYS A 745 -25.46 33.12 -25.71
N ILE A 746 -24.44 32.49 -25.16
CA ILE A 746 -23.08 33.02 -25.21
C ILE A 746 -22.30 32.27 -26.27
N ILE A 747 -21.70 33.03 -27.18
CA ILE A 747 -20.73 32.51 -28.15
C ILE A 747 -19.35 32.68 -27.51
N ASP A 748 -18.71 33.86 -27.55
CA ASP A 748 -17.40 34.03 -26.87
C ASP A 748 -17.46 35.03 -25.72
N ASN A 749 -18.17 36.13 -25.94
CA ASN A 749 -18.41 37.17 -24.96
C ASN A 749 -19.85 37.68 -25.10
N LEU A 750 -20.47 37.99 -23.97
CA LEU A 750 -21.80 38.58 -23.94
C LEU A 750 -21.78 39.79 -23.02
N CYS A 751 -22.09 40.97 -23.55
CA CYS A 751 -22.36 42.15 -22.72
C CYS A 751 -23.83 42.53 -22.85
N VAL A 752 -24.54 42.57 -21.72
CA VAL A 752 -25.92 43.03 -21.66
C VAL A 752 -26.01 44.28 -20.79
N GLU A 753 -26.72 45.29 -21.29
CA GLU A 753 -26.99 46.51 -20.55
C GLU A 753 -28.34 46.43 -19.85
N HIS A 754 -28.37 46.78 -18.57
CA HIS A 754 -29.58 46.92 -17.77
C HIS A 754 -29.68 48.36 -17.28
N LEU A 755 -30.90 48.90 -17.30
CA LEU A 755 -31.18 50.25 -16.83
C LEU A 755 -31.98 50.17 -15.54
N PHE A 756 -31.46 50.82 -14.49
CA PHE A 756 -32.20 50.98 -13.24
C PHE A 756 -32.25 52.45 -12.81
N ALA A 757 -33.30 52.79 -12.09
CA ALA A 757 -33.56 54.12 -11.56
C ALA A 757 -33.50 54.13 -10.04
N MET A 758 -33.01 55.23 -9.47
CA MET A 758 -32.98 55.42 -8.02
C MET A 758 -34.37 55.81 -7.48
N LYS A 759 -34.77 55.26 -6.33
CA LYS A 759 -36.01 55.62 -5.63
C LYS A 759 -35.78 56.87 -4.78
N ALA A 760 -36.58 57.92 -5.00
CA ALA A 760 -36.51 59.15 -4.23
C ALA A 760 -37.17 58.99 -2.85
N SER A 761 -36.40 58.66 -1.81
CA SER A 761 -36.88 58.71 -0.42
C SER A 761 -35.80 59.25 0.53
N LYS A 762 -36.21 60.22 1.37
CA LYS A 762 -35.37 60.89 2.38
C LYS A 762 -34.84 59.93 3.46
N SER A 763 -35.46 58.77 3.65
CA SER A 763 -35.01 57.75 4.63
C SER A 763 -33.71 57.03 4.24
N PHE A 764 -33.19 57.26 3.02
CA PHE A 764 -32.00 56.59 2.51
C PHE A 764 -30.71 57.44 2.59
N LEU A 765 -30.78 58.67 3.09
CA LEU A 765 -29.68 59.65 3.12
C LEU A 765 -28.89 59.72 4.45
N THR A 766 -29.06 58.75 5.35
CA THR A 766 -28.27 58.60 6.59
C THR A 766 -28.09 57.10 6.83
N GLN A 767 -26.88 56.51 6.83
CA GLN A 767 -25.82 56.69 7.81
C GLN A 767 -24.41 56.63 7.19
N PRO A 768 -23.57 57.66 7.39
CA PRO A 768 -22.14 57.51 7.57
C PRO A 768 -21.81 57.47 9.07
N GLY A 769 -21.22 56.36 9.54
CA GLY A 769 -20.50 56.28 10.81
C GLY A 769 -21.30 55.83 12.03
N GLN A 770 -21.18 54.54 12.39
CA GLN A 770 -20.84 54.04 13.74
C GLN A 770 -20.95 52.50 13.77
N HIS A 771 -19.98 51.82 13.17
CA HIS A 771 -19.35 50.59 13.68
C HIS A 771 -18.08 50.36 12.84
N GLY A 772 -16.95 50.20 13.52
CA GLY A 772 -15.60 50.35 12.96
C GLY A 772 -15.19 49.26 11.96
N GLU A 773 -14.41 49.69 10.97
CA GLU A 773 -13.27 49.00 10.31
C GLU A 773 -13.32 47.50 9.94
N ARG A 774 -14.48 46.82 9.87
CA ARG A 774 -14.54 45.39 9.49
C ARG A 774 -15.46 44.98 8.33
N GLU A 775 -16.08 45.89 7.60
CA GLU A 775 -16.98 45.53 6.46
C GLU A 775 -16.58 46.21 5.15
N LYS A 776 -15.37 45.93 4.64
CA LYS A 776 -14.93 46.38 3.31
C LYS A 776 -14.99 45.33 2.20
N GLU A 777 -15.53 44.15 2.47
CA GLU A 777 -15.76 43.11 1.46
C GLU A 777 -17.17 42.57 1.58
N ARG A 778 -17.78 42.22 0.44
CA ARG A 778 -19.16 41.69 0.27
C ARG A 778 -20.24 42.75 0.12
N GLN A 779 -20.34 43.36 -1.07
CA GLN A 779 -21.60 43.90 -1.55
C GLN A 779 -21.95 43.27 -2.90
N MET A 780 -23.15 42.67 -2.94
CA MET A 780 -23.77 41.87 -4.01
C MET A 780 -23.26 40.43 -4.13
N GLU A 781 -24.22 39.51 -3.99
CA GLU A 781 -24.04 38.07 -4.08
C GLU A 781 -24.75 37.61 -5.36
N VAL A 782 -23.99 37.02 -6.29
CA VAL A 782 -24.56 36.28 -7.43
C VAL A 782 -24.90 34.89 -6.90
N ARG A 783 -26.20 34.56 -6.81
CA ARG A 783 -26.64 33.19 -6.53
C ARG A 783 -26.87 32.47 -7.85
N GLU A 784 -25.95 31.58 -8.20
CA GLU A 784 -26.20 30.54 -9.20
C GLU A 784 -26.96 29.38 -8.54
N ARG A 785 -28.04 28.93 -9.19
CA ARG A 785 -28.57 27.58 -8.99
C ARG A 785 -28.10 26.76 -10.18
N GLY A 786 -27.01 26.03 -10.00
CA GLY A 786 -26.61 24.96 -10.91
C GLY A 786 -27.59 23.79 -10.79
N GLY A 787 -28.61 23.78 -11.65
CA GLY A 787 -29.52 22.67 -11.83
C GLY A 787 -29.76 22.52 -13.32
N MET A 788 -28.99 21.65 -13.96
CA MET A 788 -29.22 21.24 -15.33
C MET A 788 -30.36 20.19 -15.32
N GLU A 789 -31.61 20.65 -15.26
CA GLU A 789 -32.76 19.84 -15.68
C GLU A 789 -32.74 19.80 -17.21
N ARG A 790 -32.19 18.73 -17.79
CA ARG A 790 -32.50 18.37 -19.17
C ARG A 790 -33.83 17.60 -19.16
N GLU A 791 -34.89 18.23 -19.65
CA GLU A 791 -36.04 17.49 -20.15
C GLU A 791 -35.60 16.66 -21.37
N ARG A 792 -35.49 15.35 -21.17
CA ARG A 792 -35.93 14.31 -22.11
C ARG A 792 -36.28 13.03 -21.37
#